data_AF-A0A1Y1HU89-F1
#
_entry.id   AF-A0A1Y1HU89-F1
#
_cell.length_a   1.000
_cell.length_b   1.000
_cell.length_c   1.000
_cell.angle_alpha   90.00
_cell.angle_beta   90.00
_cell.angle_gamma   90.00
#
_symmetry.space_group_name_H-M   'P 1'
#
loop_
_entity.id
_entity.type
_entity.pdbx_description
1 polymer ?
#
loop_
_entity_poly.entity_id
_entity_poly.type
_entity_poly.pdbx_seq_one_letter_code
_entity_poly.pdbx_strand_id
1 'polypeptide(L)'
;MSNSYKSSSAETVIRRRRRGEKPSPTPGADFNTPCGMPPFRCSSESPSFLGKAARWRTRLVEAIGWGVPLKLLEVARPPLLPPQNANTFATPGTPADYEGPFRTNVRAFLAEFGERDPSREGAPGVATWTVFLRTPGGVGFELLIVEENVREARNTHCDHCRSQGWAHHPVCKRRYHFIIPRQKSDDSGRSPKRTSKGPRACPSCDAVVYSDEDWCSLCGQNVALSGLLEASDHVMHGVIHSNGYGHLYVISGKESGSALLTGAEAMGLWDRICAMLRARRISLEDSSKRLGCDLRLLHGVGYGQTWFGNWGYKFSRGSFGITRQGYQRALAALRGLEVSELLDKIAGADDELGRIVRQYQKTGEKELKTVGDLVRCLLETRVATTDAAPPPPPTPSPKPCGRPTKRSRASEEATVQGEEQCRWSPKRLEHVQQVVLTALLESGKKWVPRQEIRDLARQSVGDTGLLDYVLKGLGGKKLGGYTFRREVNQSTRVLEFGLRKDKEPAKEFPPAPVPSPPSKAATCRADVTKDILYVYRNVLDRHRATLGGKGSETARAIETARRVVLDTRYFVKDYRGEHTRRDSDAGRAQSADDELLRVMVQVKTSDVPAHGSGHHPPPELVVLPKNGTVARLKVAARKAFSDTYLMMRDFTVTDVTIPSFEDLEDDDTLADLVEQGALITVMGPGIDYGCPERYEGGIEQWFVDCSCGARDDDGERMVSCDKCDVWQHTRCNRIGDREHVPSTFLCSRCRAEAEPAEDGFGWA
;
A
#
# COMPACT_ATOMS: atom_id res chain seq x y z
N MET A 1 -43.71 -32.25 -21.61
CA MET A 1 -43.05 -33.38 -20.93
C MET A 1 -41.83 -32.84 -20.21
N SER A 2 -41.79 -33.10 -18.91
CA SER A 2 -40.91 -32.59 -17.88
C SER A 2 -39.44 -33.01 -18.05
N ASN A 3 -38.50 -32.09 -17.83
CA ASN A 3 -37.36 -32.33 -16.94
C ASN A 3 -36.68 -31.02 -16.50
N SER A 4 -36.60 -30.87 -15.18
CA SER A 4 -35.93 -29.82 -14.42
C SER A 4 -34.42 -29.80 -14.67
N TYR A 5 -33.82 -28.61 -14.83
CA TYR A 5 -32.43 -28.36 -14.43
C TYR A 5 -32.30 -27.01 -13.72
N LYS A 6 -31.53 -27.06 -12.63
CA LYS A 6 -31.40 -26.10 -11.54
C LYS A 6 -30.77 -24.77 -12.00
N SER A 7 -31.37 -23.67 -11.54
CA SER A 7 -30.80 -22.32 -11.51
C SER A 7 -29.71 -22.22 -10.45
N SER A 8 -28.56 -21.64 -10.82
CA SER A 8 -27.50 -21.19 -9.89
C SER A 8 -27.03 -19.80 -10.31
N SER A 9 -26.85 -18.97 -9.30
CA SER A 9 -26.63 -17.52 -9.24
C SER A 9 -25.39 -16.98 -9.99
N ALA A 10 -25.44 -15.67 -10.28
CA ALA A 10 -24.36 -14.85 -10.82
C ALA A 10 -23.05 -14.90 -10.03
N GLU A 11 -21.96 -14.99 -10.79
CA GLU A 11 -20.66 -14.41 -10.49
C GLU A 11 -20.12 -13.80 -11.80
N THR A 12 -19.45 -12.66 -11.71
CA THR A 12 -18.76 -11.98 -12.81
C THR A 12 -17.76 -12.93 -13.47
N VAL A 13 -18.12 -13.50 -14.62
CA VAL A 13 -17.23 -14.33 -15.45
C VAL A 13 -17.04 -13.64 -16.78
N ILE A 14 -15.87 -13.05 -16.99
CA ILE A 14 -15.31 -12.79 -18.32
C ILE A 14 -15.28 -14.14 -19.05
N ARG A 15 -16.11 -14.30 -20.10
CA ARG A 15 -16.16 -15.54 -20.89
C ARG A 15 -15.68 -15.32 -22.32
N ARG A 16 -14.43 -15.75 -22.53
CA ARG A 16 -13.90 -16.58 -23.63
C ARG A 16 -14.64 -16.50 -24.98
N ARG A 17 -13.96 -15.91 -25.97
CA ARG A 17 -14.27 -16.13 -27.39
C ARG A 17 -13.91 -17.56 -27.80
N ARG A 18 -14.87 -18.29 -28.37
CA ARG A 18 -14.63 -19.48 -29.19
C ARG A 18 -14.03 -19.03 -30.53
N ARG A 19 -12.86 -19.54 -30.91
CA ARG A 19 -12.33 -19.44 -32.28
C ARG A 19 -13.12 -20.41 -33.17
N GLY A 20 -13.76 -19.89 -34.21
CA GLY A 20 -14.23 -20.65 -35.36
C GLY A 20 -13.23 -20.51 -36.52
N GLU A 21 -12.83 -21.67 -37.03
CA GLU A 21 -12.49 -21.98 -38.43
C GLU A 21 -11.29 -21.31 -39.13
N LYS A 22 -10.28 -22.14 -39.43
CA LYS A 22 -9.20 -21.91 -40.39
C LYS A 22 -9.70 -22.18 -41.82
N PRO A 23 -9.14 -21.50 -42.84
CA PRO A 23 -8.87 -22.12 -44.12
C PRO A 23 -7.38 -22.47 -44.28
N SER A 24 -7.16 -23.55 -45.03
CA SER A 24 -5.92 -24.22 -45.42
C SER A 24 -4.93 -23.37 -46.26
N PRO A 25 -3.65 -23.78 -46.36
CA PRO A 25 -2.62 -23.05 -47.08
C PRO A 25 -2.51 -23.49 -48.56
N THR A 26 -2.14 -22.57 -49.44
CA THR A 26 -1.62 -22.86 -50.80
C THR A 26 -0.16 -22.40 -50.92
N PRO A 27 0.68 -23.08 -51.73
CA PRO A 27 2.13 -22.99 -51.65
C PRO A 27 2.78 -22.18 -52.79
N GLY A 28 4.00 -21.68 -52.51
CA GLY A 28 5.11 -21.64 -53.46
C GLY A 28 5.32 -20.35 -54.27
N ALA A 29 6.48 -19.72 -54.08
CA ALA A 29 7.40 -19.36 -55.17
C ALA A 29 8.75 -18.86 -54.60
N ASP A 30 9.81 -19.56 -54.98
CA ASP A 30 11.23 -19.20 -54.83
C ASP A 30 11.60 -17.95 -55.66
N PHE A 31 12.69 -17.25 -55.30
CA PHE A 31 13.87 -17.05 -56.15
C PHE A 31 14.91 -16.06 -55.56
N ASN A 32 16.13 -16.58 -55.38
CA ASN A 32 17.48 -16.02 -55.59
C ASN A 32 17.94 -14.62 -55.08
N THR A 33 19.03 -14.68 -54.30
CA THR A 33 20.12 -13.72 -54.04
C THR A 33 20.85 -13.25 -55.32
N PRO A 34 21.64 -12.14 -55.34
CA PRO A 34 23.01 -12.15 -54.77
C PRO A 34 23.54 -10.82 -54.16
N CYS A 35 24.71 -10.97 -53.52
CA CYS A 35 25.51 -10.04 -52.72
C CYS A 35 26.15 -8.82 -53.44
N GLY A 36 26.54 -7.79 -52.68
CA GLY A 36 27.52 -6.76 -53.09
C GLY A 36 27.77 -5.64 -52.05
N MET A 37 28.89 -5.73 -51.31
CA MET A 37 29.49 -4.76 -50.35
C MET A 37 29.93 -3.42 -51.02
N PRO A 38 30.20 -2.28 -50.31
CA PRO A 38 31.18 -2.13 -49.20
C PRO A 38 30.82 -1.13 -48.05
N PRO A 39 31.61 -1.11 -46.94
CA PRO A 39 31.30 -0.34 -45.74
C PRO A 39 31.90 1.08 -45.76
N PHE A 40 31.09 2.08 -45.43
CA PHE A 40 31.56 3.44 -45.13
C PHE A 40 32.09 3.52 -43.70
N ARG A 41 33.34 4.00 -43.57
CA ARG A 41 33.98 4.38 -42.31
C ARG A 41 33.24 5.57 -41.70
N CYS A 42 32.80 5.45 -40.45
CA CYS A 42 32.47 6.60 -39.62
C CYS A 42 33.67 6.93 -38.73
N SER A 43 34.14 8.16 -38.86
CA SER A 43 35.24 8.77 -38.13
C SER A 43 34.91 8.94 -36.65
N SER A 44 35.95 8.77 -35.84
CA SER A 44 36.01 8.90 -34.39
C SER A 44 35.68 10.30 -33.89
N GLU A 45 34.70 10.39 -33.00
CA GLU A 45 34.61 11.46 -31.99
C GLU A 45 34.58 10.83 -30.59
N SER A 46 35.25 11.50 -29.66
CA SER A 46 35.78 11.03 -28.37
C SER A 46 34.73 10.63 -27.30
N PRO A 47 35.05 9.68 -26.39
CA PRO A 47 34.16 9.25 -25.32
C PRO A 47 34.43 10.01 -24.01
N SER A 48 33.46 10.78 -23.53
CA SER A 48 33.36 11.14 -22.12
C SER A 48 32.17 10.41 -21.51
N PHE A 49 32.41 9.72 -20.38
CA PHE A 49 31.49 8.88 -19.59
C PHE A 49 31.31 7.43 -20.03
N LEU A 50 32.38 6.63 -19.92
CA LEU A 50 32.30 5.17 -19.91
C LEU A 50 32.13 4.65 -18.46
N GLY A 51 30.92 4.17 -18.17
CA GLY A 51 30.57 3.48 -16.92
C GLY A 51 31.23 2.10 -16.78
N LYS A 52 31.14 1.49 -15.58
CA LYS A 52 31.84 0.25 -15.20
C LYS A 52 31.55 -0.95 -16.12
N ALA A 53 30.38 -1.01 -16.77
CA ALA A 53 30.03 -2.04 -17.76
C ALA A 53 30.84 -1.93 -19.06
N ALA A 54 31.18 -0.71 -19.48
CA ALA A 54 32.05 -0.49 -20.64
C ALA A 54 33.49 -0.93 -20.36
N ARG A 55 34.00 -0.67 -19.15
CA ARG A 55 35.34 -1.16 -18.72
C ARG A 55 35.43 -2.69 -18.70
N TRP A 56 34.33 -3.37 -18.42
CA TRP A 56 34.23 -4.84 -18.54
C TRP A 56 34.30 -5.30 -19.99
N ARG A 57 33.59 -4.63 -20.91
CA ARG A 57 33.65 -4.93 -22.35
C ARG A 57 35.03 -4.65 -22.94
N THR A 58 35.71 -3.57 -22.52
CA THR A 58 37.09 -3.27 -22.94
C THR A 58 38.06 -4.35 -22.44
N ARG A 59 37.95 -4.80 -21.19
CA ARG A 59 38.76 -5.90 -20.63
C ARG A 59 38.47 -7.26 -21.27
N LEU A 60 37.24 -7.51 -21.71
CA LEU A 60 36.86 -8.73 -22.44
C LEU A 60 37.52 -8.75 -23.82
N VAL A 61 37.54 -7.61 -24.52
CA VAL A 61 38.23 -7.45 -25.81
C VAL A 61 39.74 -7.58 -25.65
N GLU A 62 40.32 -7.03 -24.58
CA GLU A 62 41.72 -7.26 -24.21
C GLU A 62 41.99 -8.74 -23.92
N ALA A 63 41.16 -9.44 -23.14
CA ALA A 63 41.34 -10.87 -22.83
C ALA A 63 41.24 -11.78 -24.07
N ILE A 64 40.38 -11.45 -25.04
CA ILE A 64 40.27 -12.15 -26.32
C ILE A 64 41.54 -11.92 -27.16
N GLY A 65 42.16 -10.74 -27.07
CA GLY A 65 43.45 -10.44 -27.71
C GLY A 65 44.65 -11.25 -27.17
N TRP A 66 44.53 -11.83 -25.97
CA TRP A 66 45.59 -12.61 -25.30
C TRP A 66 45.37 -14.14 -25.38
N GLY A 67 44.44 -14.61 -26.20
CA GLY A 67 44.26 -16.04 -26.47
C GLY A 67 43.70 -16.86 -25.30
N VAL A 68 42.94 -16.25 -24.40
CA VAL A 68 42.27 -16.98 -23.30
C VAL A 68 41.18 -17.89 -23.89
N PRO A 69 41.15 -19.21 -23.57
CA PRO A 69 40.14 -20.13 -24.11
C PRO A 69 38.70 -19.71 -23.76
N LEU A 70 37.81 -19.68 -24.75
CA LEU A 70 36.39 -19.29 -24.62
C LEU A 70 35.63 -20.02 -23.49
N LYS A 71 36.03 -21.25 -23.14
CA LYS A 71 35.44 -22.02 -22.02
C LYS A 71 35.69 -21.44 -20.62
N LEU A 72 36.70 -20.57 -20.45
CA LEU A 72 36.95 -19.86 -19.18
C LEU A 72 36.19 -18.52 -19.08
N LEU A 73 35.64 -18.01 -20.19
CA LEU A 73 34.82 -16.80 -20.23
C LEU A 73 33.33 -17.06 -19.97
N GLU A 74 32.86 -18.31 -20.11
CA GLU A 74 31.47 -18.71 -19.85
C GLU A 74 31.07 -18.72 -18.36
N VAL A 75 32.02 -18.56 -17.43
CA VAL A 75 31.76 -18.67 -15.98
C VAL A 75 31.88 -17.33 -15.23
N ALA A 76 32.35 -16.27 -15.88
CA ALA A 76 32.44 -14.96 -15.23
C ALA A 76 31.12 -14.19 -15.42
N ARG A 77 30.09 -14.52 -14.64
CA ARG A 77 28.96 -13.57 -14.45
C ARG A 77 29.55 -12.24 -13.98
N PRO A 78 29.11 -11.09 -14.54
CA PRO A 78 29.49 -9.81 -13.97
C PRO A 78 29.14 -9.84 -12.46
N PRO A 79 30.00 -9.29 -11.59
CA PRO A 79 29.72 -9.29 -10.16
C PRO A 79 28.34 -8.68 -9.94
N LEU A 80 27.46 -9.41 -9.23
CA LEU A 80 26.13 -8.93 -8.85
C LEU A 80 26.27 -7.50 -8.33
N LEU A 81 25.46 -6.58 -8.86
CA LEU A 81 25.47 -5.21 -8.38
C LEU A 81 25.25 -5.22 -6.87
N PRO A 82 26.05 -4.49 -6.09
CA PRO A 82 25.84 -4.43 -4.66
C PRO A 82 24.41 -3.95 -4.40
N PRO A 83 23.67 -4.59 -3.50
CA PRO A 83 22.30 -4.19 -3.21
C PRO A 83 22.25 -2.74 -2.76
N GLN A 84 21.29 -2.00 -3.30
CA GLN A 84 21.14 -0.57 -3.04
C GLN A 84 20.37 -0.34 -1.74
N ASN A 85 20.67 0.74 -1.01
CA ASN A 85 19.93 1.09 0.20
C ASN A 85 18.55 1.62 -0.18
N ALA A 86 17.47 0.97 0.26
CA ALA A 86 16.09 1.33 -0.08
C ALA A 86 15.72 2.77 0.31
N ASN A 87 16.32 3.33 1.36
CA ASN A 87 16.03 4.70 1.82
C ASN A 87 16.65 5.78 0.92
N THR A 88 17.78 5.48 0.28
CA THR A 88 18.46 6.40 -0.64
C THR A 88 18.25 6.01 -2.10
N PHE A 89 17.70 4.85 -2.38
CA PHE A 89 17.41 4.43 -3.74
C PHE A 89 16.39 5.38 -4.37
N ALA A 90 16.67 5.76 -5.62
CA ALA A 90 15.92 6.72 -6.42
C ALA A 90 15.85 8.15 -5.82
N THR A 91 16.74 8.52 -4.89
CA THR A 91 16.98 9.94 -4.55
C THR A 91 17.80 10.64 -5.65
N PRO A 92 17.89 11.98 -5.69
CA PRO A 92 18.74 12.65 -6.68
C PRO A 92 20.16 12.08 -6.69
N GLY A 93 20.66 11.77 -7.88
CA GLY A 93 21.98 11.18 -8.11
C GLY A 93 22.15 9.71 -7.69
N THR A 94 21.08 9.02 -7.25
CA THR A 94 21.18 7.63 -6.77
C THR A 94 20.03 6.76 -7.27
N PRO A 95 20.27 5.73 -8.11
CA PRO A 95 21.54 5.41 -8.76
C PRO A 95 21.86 6.30 -9.96
N ALA A 96 20.87 6.99 -10.53
CA ALA A 96 20.99 7.88 -11.67
C ALA A 96 19.90 8.95 -11.65
N ASP A 97 20.12 10.05 -12.36
CA ASP A 97 19.09 11.04 -12.70
C ASP A 97 18.79 10.94 -14.19
N TYR A 98 17.56 10.57 -14.53
CA TYR A 98 17.13 10.46 -15.92
C TYR A 98 16.46 11.75 -16.38
N GLU A 99 16.79 12.17 -17.59
CA GLU A 99 16.32 13.44 -18.18
C GLU A 99 15.45 13.22 -19.44
N GLY A 100 15.16 11.96 -19.78
CA GLY A 100 14.32 11.60 -20.93
C GLY A 100 12.87 11.29 -20.55
N PRO A 101 12.03 10.87 -21.51
CA PRO A 101 10.71 10.33 -21.23
C PRO A 101 10.80 8.95 -20.56
N PHE A 102 9.76 8.58 -19.79
CA PHE A 102 9.68 7.31 -19.08
C PHE A 102 10.09 6.08 -19.92
N ARG A 103 9.57 5.93 -21.15
CA ARG A 103 9.90 4.82 -22.07
C ARG A 103 11.40 4.61 -22.30
N THR A 104 12.18 5.69 -22.34
CA THR A 104 13.61 5.63 -22.55
C THR A 104 14.32 5.37 -21.24
N ASN A 105 13.88 6.05 -20.17
CA ASN A 105 14.50 5.97 -18.84
C ASN A 105 14.37 4.58 -18.23
N VAL A 106 13.20 3.96 -18.31
CA VAL A 106 12.99 2.61 -17.75
C VAL A 106 13.88 1.57 -18.44
N ARG A 107 14.08 1.68 -19.76
CA ARG A 107 14.96 0.77 -20.51
C ARG A 107 16.43 0.99 -20.16
N ALA A 108 16.86 2.25 -20.04
CA ALA A 108 18.21 2.58 -19.60
C ALA A 108 18.47 2.08 -18.17
N PHE A 109 17.50 2.29 -17.27
CA PHE A 109 17.52 1.80 -15.90
C PHE A 109 17.64 0.29 -15.82
N LEU A 110 16.81 -0.45 -16.56
CA LEU A 110 16.84 -1.91 -16.58
C LEU A 110 18.15 -2.45 -17.19
N ALA A 111 18.67 -1.80 -18.23
CA ALA A 111 19.94 -2.19 -18.85
C ALA A 111 21.15 -1.99 -17.94
N GLU A 112 21.10 -0.99 -17.05
CA GLU A 112 22.21 -0.66 -16.16
C GLU A 112 22.10 -1.33 -14.77
N PHE A 113 20.90 -1.41 -14.21
CA PHE A 113 20.67 -1.82 -12.82
C PHE A 113 19.84 -3.11 -12.66
N GLY A 114 19.16 -3.56 -13.71
CA GLY A 114 18.32 -4.75 -13.67
C GLY A 114 19.09 -6.03 -14.00
N GLU A 115 18.98 -7.04 -13.14
CA GLU A 115 19.42 -8.39 -13.47
C GLU A 115 18.27 -9.16 -14.14
N ARG A 116 18.41 -9.48 -15.42
CA ARG A 116 17.39 -10.22 -16.17
C ARG A 116 17.33 -11.67 -15.68
N ASP A 117 16.12 -12.16 -15.45
CA ASP A 117 15.85 -13.55 -15.03
C ASP A 117 14.96 -14.27 -16.05
N PRO A 118 15.54 -14.88 -17.11
CA PRO A 118 14.77 -15.60 -18.12
C PRO A 118 14.02 -16.81 -17.56
N SER A 119 14.36 -17.32 -16.37
CA SER A 119 13.69 -18.50 -15.79
C SER A 119 12.28 -18.19 -15.30
N ARG A 120 11.98 -16.92 -15.00
CA ARG A 120 10.65 -16.42 -14.63
C ARG A 120 9.82 -16.00 -15.84
N GLU A 121 10.42 -15.93 -17.04
CA GLU A 121 9.77 -15.57 -18.31
C GLU A 121 8.90 -16.76 -18.79
N GLY A 122 7.75 -16.91 -18.15
CA GLY A 122 6.82 -18.02 -18.36
C GLY A 122 5.75 -17.78 -19.42
N ALA A 123 5.76 -16.65 -20.14
CA ALA A 123 4.76 -16.28 -21.15
C ALA A 123 5.40 -15.52 -22.33
N PRO A 124 4.87 -15.67 -23.57
CA PRO A 124 5.31 -14.87 -24.71
C PRO A 124 5.18 -13.38 -24.40
N GLY A 125 6.17 -12.59 -24.80
CA GLY A 125 6.13 -11.14 -24.67
C GLY A 125 6.35 -10.61 -23.27
N VAL A 126 6.79 -11.46 -22.32
CA VAL A 126 7.09 -11.04 -20.96
C VAL A 126 8.58 -11.16 -20.69
N ALA A 127 9.16 -10.09 -20.12
CA ALA A 127 10.54 -10.08 -19.65
C ALA A 127 10.58 -9.67 -18.18
N THR A 128 11.50 -10.26 -17.41
CA THR A 128 11.59 -10.02 -15.96
C THR A 128 12.99 -9.62 -15.54
N TRP A 129 13.08 -8.60 -14.69
CA TRP A 129 14.32 -8.08 -14.12
C TRP A 129 14.19 -7.95 -12.61
N THR A 130 15.30 -8.14 -11.91
CA THR A 130 15.39 -7.97 -10.47
C THR A 130 16.38 -6.86 -10.13
N VAL A 131 16.00 -5.99 -9.21
CA VAL A 131 16.87 -5.01 -8.58
C VAL A 131 16.95 -5.33 -7.09
N PHE A 132 18.16 -5.61 -6.60
CA PHE A 132 18.35 -5.97 -5.20
C PHE A 132 18.48 -4.73 -4.32
N LEU A 133 17.63 -4.64 -3.29
CA LEU A 133 17.60 -3.56 -2.32
C LEU A 133 17.90 -4.08 -0.91
N ARG A 134 18.28 -3.21 0.02
CA ARG A 134 18.42 -3.49 1.46
C ARG A 134 17.64 -2.49 2.29
N THR A 135 17.01 -2.98 3.35
CA THR A 135 16.45 -2.12 4.40
C THR A 135 17.56 -1.47 5.22
N PRO A 136 17.26 -0.43 6.02
CA PRO A 136 18.23 0.16 6.96
C PRO A 136 18.82 -0.85 7.95
N GLY A 137 18.04 -1.88 8.31
CA GLY A 137 18.48 -2.99 9.17
C GLY A 137 19.35 -4.03 8.46
N GLY A 138 19.72 -3.80 7.19
CA GLY A 138 20.59 -4.69 6.41
C GLY A 138 19.88 -5.87 5.73
N VAL A 139 18.57 -6.01 5.90
CA VAL A 139 17.79 -7.10 5.29
C VAL A 139 17.64 -6.85 3.79
N GLY A 140 18.17 -7.77 2.97
CA GLY A 140 18.05 -7.72 1.51
C GLY A 140 16.68 -8.16 1.01
N PHE A 141 16.16 -7.52 -0.05
CA PHE A 141 14.93 -7.91 -0.73
C PHE A 141 14.97 -7.56 -2.22
N GLU A 142 14.09 -8.20 -3.00
CA GLU A 142 13.97 -8.03 -4.44
C GLU A 142 12.90 -6.98 -4.78
N LEU A 143 13.25 -6.02 -5.63
CA LEU A 143 12.30 -5.28 -6.45
C LEU A 143 12.23 -5.97 -7.81
N LEU A 144 11.14 -6.68 -8.06
CA LEU A 144 10.88 -7.35 -9.33
C LEU A 144 10.24 -6.37 -10.30
N ILE A 145 10.76 -6.32 -11.52
CA ILE A 145 10.21 -5.52 -12.61
C ILE A 145 9.80 -6.48 -13.73
N VAL A 146 8.55 -6.39 -14.17
CA VAL A 146 8.00 -7.20 -15.26
C VAL A 146 7.60 -6.28 -16.41
N GLU A 147 8.22 -6.44 -17.57
CA GLU A 147 7.80 -5.78 -18.81
C GLU A 147 6.87 -6.73 -19.55
N GLU A 148 5.64 -6.28 -19.79
CA GLU A 148 4.69 -6.98 -20.64
C GLU A 148 4.57 -6.28 -21.99
N ASN A 149 4.76 -7.02 -23.08
CA ASN A 149 4.34 -6.65 -24.42
C ASN A 149 2.82 -6.82 -24.51
N VAL A 150 2.12 -5.69 -24.58
CA VAL A 150 0.65 -5.64 -24.46
C VAL A 150 -0.05 -6.41 -25.58
N ARG A 151 0.57 -6.54 -26.77
CA ARG A 151 -0.01 -7.30 -27.89
C ARG A 151 0.02 -8.82 -27.66
N GLU A 152 0.98 -9.28 -26.88
CA GLU A 152 1.17 -10.70 -26.55
C GLU A 152 0.59 -11.03 -25.17
N ALA A 153 0.33 -10.00 -24.36
CA ALA A 153 -0.31 -10.13 -23.07
C ALA A 153 -1.78 -10.56 -23.20
N ARG A 154 -2.26 -11.25 -22.17
CA ARG A 154 -3.64 -11.74 -22.10
C ARG A 154 -4.67 -10.61 -22.10
N ASN A 155 -4.36 -9.51 -21.40
CA ASN A 155 -5.22 -8.34 -21.27
C ASN A 155 -4.54 -7.16 -21.96
N THR A 156 -5.03 -6.83 -23.16
CA THR A 156 -4.56 -5.71 -23.98
C THR A 156 -4.91 -4.35 -23.36
N HIS A 157 -6.07 -4.25 -22.72
CA HIS A 157 -6.54 -3.03 -22.08
C HIS A 157 -6.20 -3.02 -20.58
N CYS A 158 -6.04 -1.80 -20.05
CA CYS A 158 -5.85 -1.55 -18.63
C CYS A 158 -7.16 -1.14 -17.97
N ASP A 159 -7.74 -2.03 -17.15
CA ASP A 159 -9.00 -1.76 -16.45
C ASP A 159 -8.93 -0.51 -15.56
N HIS A 160 -7.75 -0.21 -15.01
CA HIS A 160 -7.55 1.00 -14.21
C HIS A 160 -7.50 2.25 -15.09
N CYS A 161 -6.96 2.21 -16.32
CA CYS A 161 -7.07 3.34 -17.24
C CYS A 161 -8.54 3.62 -17.57
N ARG A 162 -9.33 2.56 -17.78
CA ARG A 162 -10.76 2.67 -18.08
C ARG A 162 -11.52 3.39 -16.97
N SER A 163 -11.41 2.93 -15.71
CA SER A 163 -12.14 3.52 -14.57
C SER A 163 -11.58 4.87 -14.07
N GLN A 164 -10.30 5.14 -14.33
CA GLN A 164 -9.66 6.41 -13.94
C GLN A 164 -10.07 7.61 -14.83
N GLY A 165 -10.78 7.36 -15.93
CA GLY A 165 -11.11 8.37 -16.95
C GLY A 165 -10.03 8.53 -18.02
N TRP A 166 -9.12 7.56 -18.15
CA TRP A 166 -8.11 7.47 -19.20
C TRP A 166 -8.51 6.47 -20.30
N ALA A 167 -9.79 6.07 -20.35
CA ALA A 167 -10.33 5.17 -21.37
C ALA A 167 -10.06 5.64 -22.81
N HIS A 168 -9.91 6.95 -23.03
CA HIS A 168 -9.62 7.54 -24.34
C HIS A 168 -8.13 7.60 -24.68
N HIS A 169 -7.24 7.20 -23.76
CA HIS A 169 -5.81 7.13 -24.06
C HIS A 169 -5.54 5.98 -25.03
N PRO A 170 -4.63 6.14 -26.01
CA PRO A 170 -4.23 5.04 -26.85
C PRO A 170 -3.50 3.95 -26.09
N VAL A 171 -3.72 2.69 -26.47
CA VAL A 171 -3.09 1.55 -25.80
C VAL A 171 -1.57 1.58 -26.05
N CYS A 172 -0.82 1.51 -24.95
CA CYS A 172 0.65 1.46 -25.02
C CYS A 172 1.14 0.07 -25.46
N LYS A 173 2.27 0.02 -26.19
CA LYS A 173 2.90 -1.24 -26.61
C LYS A 173 3.44 -2.07 -25.45
N ARG A 174 3.88 -1.40 -24.39
CA ARG A 174 4.45 -2.03 -23.20
C ARG A 174 3.95 -1.39 -21.92
N ARG A 175 3.84 -2.20 -20.87
CA ARG A 175 3.64 -1.76 -19.49
C ARG A 175 4.63 -2.45 -18.56
N TYR A 176 4.99 -1.76 -17.49
CA TYR A 176 6.04 -2.15 -16.54
C TYR A 176 5.44 -2.30 -15.15
N HIS A 177 5.48 -3.49 -14.60
CA HIS A 177 5.03 -3.79 -13.25
C HIS A 177 6.22 -3.70 -12.29
N PHE A 178 6.09 -2.95 -11.21
CA PHE A 178 7.08 -2.83 -10.14
C PHE A 178 6.53 -3.50 -8.89
N ILE A 179 7.12 -4.62 -8.50
CA ILE A 179 6.58 -5.53 -7.50
C ILE A 179 7.60 -5.78 -6.40
N ILE A 180 7.19 -5.54 -5.15
CA ILE A 180 7.87 -6.06 -3.97
C ILE A 180 6.96 -7.16 -3.41
N PRO A 181 7.28 -8.44 -3.66
CA PRO A 181 6.44 -9.53 -3.20
C PRO A 181 6.48 -9.65 -1.68
N ARG A 182 5.42 -10.21 -1.10
CA ARG A 182 5.43 -10.56 0.32
C ARG A 182 6.44 -11.67 0.59
N GLN A 183 7.34 -11.46 1.55
CA GLN A 183 8.24 -12.52 1.99
C GLN A 183 7.48 -13.62 2.72
N LYS A 184 7.81 -14.86 2.38
CA LYS A 184 7.33 -16.06 3.07
C LYS A 184 8.14 -16.19 4.36
N SER A 185 7.49 -16.41 5.50
CA SER A 185 8.20 -16.80 6.71
C SER A 185 8.70 -18.23 6.52
N ASP A 186 10.02 -18.44 6.52
CA ASP A 186 10.71 -19.71 6.25
C ASP A 186 10.51 -20.83 7.30
N ASP A 187 9.47 -20.77 8.13
CA ASP A 187 9.38 -21.64 9.32
C ASP A 187 8.72 -23.02 9.07
N SER A 188 8.63 -23.47 7.82
CA SER A 188 8.38 -24.88 7.52
C SER A 188 8.89 -25.18 6.12
N GLY A 189 9.78 -26.16 5.96
CA GLY A 189 10.32 -26.64 4.68
C GLY A 189 9.28 -27.31 3.76
N ARG A 190 8.07 -26.73 3.69
CA ARG A 190 6.99 -27.11 2.80
C ARG A 190 6.82 -26.00 1.78
N SER A 191 6.79 -26.38 0.51
CA SER A 191 6.50 -25.46 -0.60
C SER A 191 5.28 -24.58 -0.27
N PRO A 192 5.34 -23.28 -0.58
CA PRO A 192 4.41 -22.29 -0.06
C PRO A 192 3.00 -22.52 -0.59
N LYS A 193 2.02 -22.60 0.31
CA LYS A 193 0.61 -22.44 -0.06
C LYS A 193 0.40 -20.99 -0.49
N ARG A 194 0.18 -20.77 -1.79
CA ARG A 194 -0.17 -19.47 -2.38
C ARG A 194 -1.47 -18.96 -1.72
N THR A 195 -1.50 -17.69 -1.36
CA THR A 195 -2.65 -17.03 -0.69
C THR A 195 -3.86 -16.90 -1.62
N SER A 196 -3.65 -16.94 -2.94
CA SER A 196 -4.70 -17.18 -3.93
C SER A 196 -5.09 -18.66 -3.92
N LYS A 197 -5.99 -19.03 -3.00
CA LYS A 197 -6.67 -20.35 -2.96
C LYS A 197 -7.61 -20.59 -4.15
N GLY A 198 -7.60 -19.72 -5.16
CA GLY A 198 -8.50 -19.77 -6.30
C GLY A 198 -7.89 -20.49 -7.51
N PRO A 199 -8.73 -21.16 -8.33
CA PRO A 199 -8.33 -21.60 -9.66
C PRO A 199 -7.88 -20.40 -10.50
N ARG A 200 -6.72 -20.51 -11.16
CA ARG A 200 -6.21 -19.53 -12.12
C ARG A 200 -6.44 -20.02 -13.54
N ALA A 201 -6.41 -19.13 -14.52
CA ALA A 201 -6.43 -19.53 -15.93
C ALA A 201 -5.01 -19.48 -16.50
N CYS A 202 -4.63 -20.52 -17.24
CA CYS A 202 -3.39 -20.52 -18.01
C CYS A 202 -3.42 -19.42 -19.07
N PRO A 203 -2.39 -18.54 -19.15
CA PRO A 203 -2.37 -17.44 -20.12
C PRO A 203 -2.27 -17.93 -21.58
N SER A 204 -1.84 -19.17 -21.80
CA SER A 204 -1.67 -19.75 -23.15
C SER A 204 -2.91 -20.48 -23.68
N CYS A 205 -3.59 -21.27 -22.83
CA CYS A 205 -4.69 -22.15 -23.27
C CYS A 205 -5.98 -22.00 -22.47
N ASP A 206 -6.06 -21.04 -21.54
CA ASP A 206 -7.19 -20.82 -20.64
C ASP A 206 -7.56 -22.05 -19.78
N ALA A 207 -6.70 -23.07 -19.68
CA ALA A 207 -6.91 -24.17 -18.75
C ALA A 207 -7.01 -23.65 -17.32
N VAL A 208 -7.90 -24.24 -16.52
CA VAL A 208 -7.90 -23.96 -15.08
C VAL A 208 -6.68 -24.62 -14.46
N VAL A 209 -5.80 -23.83 -13.87
CA VAL A 209 -4.64 -24.28 -13.09
C VAL A 209 -4.97 -24.09 -11.62
N TYR A 210 -4.99 -25.19 -10.87
CA TYR A 210 -5.27 -25.17 -9.44
C TYR A 210 -4.09 -24.56 -8.66
N SER A 211 -4.36 -24.05 -7.45
CA SER A 211 -3.51 -23.10 -6.73
C SER A 211 -2.08 -23.57 -6.44
N ASP A 212 -1.83 -24.87 -6.48
CA ASP A 212 -0.60 -25.49 -6.01
C ASP A 212 0.39 -25.82 -7.16
N GLU A 213 -0.02 -25.66 -8.43
CA GLU A 213 0.81 -25.92 -9.60
C GLU A 213 1.35 -24.62 -10.22
N ASP A 214 2.64 -24.58 -10.49
CA ASP A 214 3.30 -23.50 -11.24
C ASP A 214 3.29 -23.75 -12.75
N TRP A 215 2.81 -24.91 -13.19
CA TRP A 215 2.80 -25.34 -14.58
C TRP A 215 1.39 -25.73 -15.00
N CYS A 216 1.00 -25.36 -16.22
CA CYS A 216 -0.26 -25.77 -16.79
C CYS A 216 -0.17 -27.22 -17.27
N SER A 217 -0.99 -28.10 -16.71
CA SER A 217 -1.00 -29.53 -17.06
C SER A 217 -1.48 -29.80 -18.50
N LEU A 218 -2.15 -28.84 -19.17
CA LEU A 218 -2.59 -28.99 -20.57
C LEU A 218 -1.54 -28.56 -21.61
N CYS A 219 -0.81 -27.47 -21.38
CA CYS A 219 0.10 -26.91 -22.39
C CYS A 219 1.55 -26.76 -21.91
N GLY A 220 1.85 -27.15 -20.67
CA GLY A 220 3.18 -27.04 -20.09
C GLY A 220 3.64 -25.61 -19.76
N GLN A 221 2.76 -24.60 -19.91
CA GLN A 221 3.13 -23.21 -19.65
C GLN A 221 3.38 -22.95 -18.17
N ASN A 222 4.46 -22.23 -17.84
CA ASN A 222 4.67 -21.72 -16.49
C ASN A 222 3.66 -20.61 -16.17
N VAL A 223 2.82 -20.80 -15.15
CA VAL A 223 1.80 -19.85 -14.72
C VAL A 223 2.15 -19.11 -13.43
N ALA A 224 3.35 -19.32 -12.87
CA ALA A 224 3.80 -18.70 -11.63
C ALA A 224 3.76 -17.17 -11.74
N LEU A 225 4.26 -16.62 -12.85
CA LEU A 225 4.29 -15.17 -13.08
C LEU A 225 2.88 -14.57 -13.19
N SER A 226 1.97 -15.19 -13.93
CA SER A 226 0.56 -14.76 -13.99
C SER A 226 -0.06 -14.73 -12.59
N GLY A 227 0.21 -15.76 -11.79
CA GLY A 227 -0.25 -15.81 -10.41
C GLY A 227 0.41 -14.79 -9.47
N LEU A 228 1.58 -14.26 -9.82
CA LEU A 228 2.24 -13.17 -9.11
C LEU A 228 1.63 -11.83 -9.50
N LEU A 229 1.37 -11.58 -10.79
CA LEU A 229 0.75 -10.35 -11.27
C LEU A 229 -0.68 -10.17 -10.75
N GLU A 230 -1.41 -11.27 -10.51
CA GLU A 230 -2.77 -11.28 -9.97
C GLU A 230 -2.82 -11.30 -8.43
N ALA A 231 -1.67 -11.45 -7.74
CA ALA A 231 -1.65 -11.52 -6.29
C ALA A 231 -1.93 -10.15 -5.65
N SER A 232 -2.77 -10.12 -4.62
CA SER A 232 -3.20 -8.90 -3.93
C SER A 232 -2.49 -8.67 -2.60
N ASP A 233 -1.54 -9.52 -2.22
CA ASP A 233 -0.87 -9.50 -0.92
C ASP A 233 0.57 -8.96 -0.97
N HIS A 234 0.95 -8.36 -2.09
CA HIS A 234 2.25 -7.70 -2.27
C HIS A 234 2.49 -6.60 -1.24
N VAL A 235 3.76 -6.36 -0.93
CA VAL A 235 4.20 -5.18 -0.18
C VAL A 235 3.99 -3.92 -1.03
N MET A 236 4.30 -4.01 -2.32
CA MET A 236 4.09 -2.94 -3.29
C MET A 236 3.84 -3.54 -4.66
N HIS A 237 2.84 -3.04 -5.37
CA HIS A 237 2.64 -3.34 -6.79
C HIS A 237 2.10 -2.09 -7.47
N GLY A 238 2.91 -1.52 -8.37
CA GLY A 238 2.48 -0.48 -9.28
C GLY A 238 2.75 -0.86 -10.73
N VAL A 239 2.03 -0.25 -11.66
CA VAL A 239 2.14 -0.43 -13.11
C VAL A 239 2.35 0.92 -13.77
N ILE A 240 3.29 1.02 -14.70
CA ILE A 240 3.51 2.23 -15.49
C ILE A 240 3.56 1.84 -16.98
N HIS A 241 2.69 2.47 -17.78
CA HIS A 241 2.64 2.34 -19.22
C HIS A 241 3.81 3.09 -19.86
N SER A 242 4.18 2.71 -21.10
CA SER A 242 5.33 3.33 -21.79
C SER A 242 5.21 4.84 -21.97
N ASN A 243 4.00 5.39 -22.04
CA ASN A 243 3.76 6.83 -22.09
C ASN A 243 4.01 7.55 -20.75
N GLY A 244 4.33 6.83 -19.66
CA GLY A 244 4.59 7.37 -18.33
C GLY A 244 3.34 7.55 -17.45
N TYR A 245 2.15 7.22 -17.93
CA TYR A 245 0.96 7.11 -17.08
C TYR A 245 0.96 5.78 -16.36
N GLY A 246 0.38 5.71 -15.16
CA GLY A 246 0.39 4.48 -14.39
C GLY A 246 -0.58 4.47 -13.22
N HIS A 247 -0.53 3.37 -12.50
CA HIS A 247 -1.44 3.02 -11.43
C HIS A 247 -0.67 2.35 -10.28
N LEU A 248 -0.90 2.76 -9.05
CA LEU A 248 -0.49 2.01 -7.87
C LEU A 248 -1.63 1.08 -7.49
N TYR A 249 -1.43 -0.23 -7.61
CA TYR A 249 -2.45 -1.24 -7.32
C TYR A 249 -2.49 -1.57 -5.83
N VAL A 250 -1.33 -1.83 -5.23
CA VAL A 250 -1.24 -2.28 -3.84
C VAL A 250 -0.08 -1.60 -3.14
N ILE A 251 -0.32 -1.17 -1.92
CA ILE A 251 0.75 -0.95 -0.96
C ILE A 251 0.39 -1.47 0.42
N SER A 252 1.30 -2.26 0.98
CA SER A 252 1.16 -2.92 2.27
C SER A 252 2.42 -2.68 3.10
N GLY A 253 2.24 -2.49 4.40
CA GLY A 253 3.34 -2.25 5.33
C GLY A 253 3.55 -3.35 6.36
N LYS A 254 4.45 -3.10 7.32
CA LYS A 254 4.54 -3.88 8.57
C LYS A 254 3.22 -3.94 9.30
N GLU A 255 2.41 -2.89 9.17
CA GLU A 255 1.05 -2.80 9.69
C GLU A 255 0.09 -3.85 9.08
N SER A 256 0.42 -4.38 7.90
CA SER A 256 -0.31 -5.43 7.19
C SER A 256 0.41 -6.80 7.25
N GLY A 257 1.44 -6.92 8.11
CA GLY A 257 2.20 -8.14 8.34
C GLY A 257 3.40 -8.37 7.42
N SER A 258 3.89 -7.34 6.73
CA SER A 258 5.20 -7.40 6.05
C SER A 258 6.34 -7.34 7.07
N ALA A 259 7.43 -8.10 6.86
CA ALA A 259 8.62 -7.97 7.70
C ALA A 259 9.60 -6.89 7.18
N LEU A 260 9.44 -6.46 5.93
CA LEU A 260 10.43 -5.66 5.19
C LEU A 260 10.30 -4.16 5.44
N LEU A 261 9.23 -3.57 4.92
CA LEU A 261 9.00 -2.12 4.88
C LEU A 261 7.70 -1.77 5.59
N THR A 262 7.68 -0.66 6.33
CA THR A 262 6.45 0.01 6.72
C THR A 262 5.72 0.53 5.48
N GLY A 263 4.41 0.80 5.59
CA GLY A 263 3.66 1.34 4.47
C GLY A 263 4.24 2.67 3.97
N ALA A 264 4.73 3.50 4.89
CA ALA A 264 5.36 4.78 4.56
C ALA A 264 6.71 4.63 3.84
N GLU A 265 7.54 3.65 4.24
CA GLU A 265 8.82 3.36 3.56
C GLU A 265 8.57 2.83 2.15
N ALA A 266 7.60 1.93 1.97
CA ALA A 266 7.21 1.41 0.66
C ALA A 266 6.67 2.54 -0.23
N MET A 267 5.80 3.42 0.30
CA MET A 267 5.30 4.59 -0.46
C MET A 267 6.42 5.53 -0.84
N GLY A 268 7.34 5.81 0.09
CA GLY A 268 8.50 6.65 -0.20
C GLY A 268 9.38 6.07 -1.31
N LEU A 269 9.60 4.76 -1.31
CA LEU A 269 10.34 4.08 -2.38
C LEU A 269 9.61 4.18 -3.73
N TRP A 270 8.31 3.86 -3.77
CA TRP A 270 7.47 4.01 -4.96
C TRP A 270 7.53 5.43 -5.53
N ASP A 271 7.39 6.42 -4.65
CA ASP A 271 7.36 7.82 -5.02
C ASP A 271 8.68 8.28 -5.66
N ARG A 272 9.79 7.86 -5.07
CA ARG A 272 11.13 8.13 -5.61
C ARG A 272 11.36 7.42 -6.95
N ILE A 273 10.92 6.17 -7.11
CA ILE A 273 11.03 5.44 -8.38
C ILE A 273 10.27 6.17 -9.49
N CYS A 274 9.03 6.59 -9.22
CA CYS A 274 8.21 7.32 -10.19
C CYS A 274 8.87 8.65 -10.60
N ALA A 275 9.39 9.40 -9.63
CA ALA A 275 10.09 10.65 -9.89
C ALA A 275 11.40 10.45 -10.69
N MET A 276 12.22 9.47 -10.28
CA MET A 276 13.49 9.14 -10.95
C MET A 276 13.27 8.72 -12.40
N LEU A 277 12.29 7.85 -12.66
CA LEU A 277 12.00 7.36 -14.00
C LEU A 277 11.21 8.35 -14.88
N ARG A 278 10.87 9.53 -14.35
CA ARG A 278 10.06 10.55 -15.05
C ARG A 278 8.68 10.03 -15.44
N ALA A 279 8.02 9.33 -14.53
CA ALA A 279 6.58 9.06 -14.66
C ALA A 279 5.84 10.40 -14.83
N ARG A 280 4.72 10.39 -15.54
CA ARG A 280 3.90 11.58 -15.79
C ARG A 280 2.81 11.71 -14.74
N ARG A 281 1.90 10.73 -14.70
CA ARG A 281 0.79 10.70 -13.75
C ARG A 281 0.56 9.30 -13.25
N ILE A 282 0.51 9.13 -11.94
CA ILE A 282 0.19 7.86 -11.31
C ILE A 282 -1.11 8.02 -10.56
N SER A 283 -2.08 7.18 -10.87
CA SER A 283 -3.33 7.10 -10.14
C SER A 283 -3.31 5.97 -9.12
N LEU A 284 -4.26 5.99 -8.18
CA LEU A 284 -4.52 4.90 -7.27
C LEU A 284 -6.00 4.87 -6.89
N GLU A 285 -6.49 3.68 -6.59
CA GLU A 285 -7.78 3.46 -5.94
C GLU A 285 -7.53 3.22 -4.45
N ASP A 286 -7.95 4.14 -3.59
CA ASP A 286 -7.73 4.03 -2.15
C ASP A 286 -8.81 3.16 -1.48
N SER A 287 -8.52 1.87 -1.35
CA SER A 287 -9.28 0.93 -0.54
C SER A 287 -8.62 0.64 0.82
N SER A 288 -7.75 1.53 1.30
CA SER A 288 -6.84 1.25 2.42
C SER A 288 -7.57 1.26 3.76
N LYS A 289 -7.31 0.22 4.56
CA LYS A 289 -7.85 0.09 5.92
C LYS A 289 -6.73 -0.16 6.92
N ARG A 290 -6.87 0.42 8.11
CA ARG A 290 -6.03 0.12 9.26
C ARG A 290 -6.92 -0.21 10.44
N LEU A 291 -6.70 -1.38 11.05
CA LEU A 291 -7.52 -1.87 12.17
C LEU A 291 -9.02 -1.97 11.84
N GLY A 292 -9.36 -2.15 10.55
CA GLY A 292 -10.73 -2.15 10.06
C GLY A 292 -11.34 -0.75 9.84
N CYS A 293 -10.61 0.32 10.14
CA CYS A 293 -11.02 1.70 9.85
C CYS A 293 -10.55 2.12 8.46
N ASP A 294 -11.44 2.73 7.68
CA ASP A 294 -11.11 3.30 6.37
C ASP A 294 -10.19 4.51 6.54
N LEU A 295 -8.97 4.41 5.97
CA LEU A 295 -7.97 5.47 6.11
C LEU A 295 -8.43 6.76 5.44
N ARG A 296 -9.23 6.70 4.37
CA ARG A 296 -9.83 7.87 3.74
C ARG A 296 -10.65 8.71 4.72
N LEU A 297 -11.39 8.06 5.61
CA LEU A 297 -12.20 8.74 6.60
C LEU A 297 -11.34 9.25 7.76
N LEU A 298 -10.44 8.42 8.31
CA LEU A 298 -9.55 8.84 9.40
C LEU A 298 -8.61 9.98 8.99
N HIS A 299 -7.90 9.84 7.87
CA HIS A 299 -7.01 10.89 7.39
C HIS A 299 -7.77 12.07 6.81
N GLY A 300 -8.88 11.84 6.10
CA GLY A 300 -9.73 12.90 5.61
C GLY A 300 -10.22 13.79 6.75
N VAL A 301 -10.72 13.20 7.83
CA VAL A 301 -11.20 13.94 9.01
C VAL A 301 -10.05 14.48 9.86
N GLY A 302 -8.93 13.79 10.02
CA GLY A 302 -7.79 14.31 10.79
C GLY A 302 -7.01 15.41 10.06
N TYR A 303 -6.61 15.17 8.82
CA TYR A 303 -5.68 16.02 8.06
C TYR A 303 -6.33 16.84 6.94
N GLY A 304 -7.55 16.52 6.51
CA GLY A 304 -8.20 17.19 5.38
C GLY A 304 -7.78 16.62 4.02
N GLN A 305 -7.04 15.52 4.04
CA GLN A 305 -6.53 14.81 2.87
C GLN A 305 -6.43 13.32 3.17
N THR A 306 -6.27 12.48 2.14
CA THR A 306 -6.03 11.05 2.34
C THR A 306 -4.62 10.79 2.88
N TRP A 307 -4.37 9.55 3.35
CA TRP A 307 -3.02 9.14 3.75
C TRP A 307 -2.00 9.32 2.61
N PHE A 308 -2.39 8.97 1.39
CA PHE A 308 -1.58 9.18 0.18
C PHE A 308 -1.35 10.65 -0.16
N GLY A 309 -2.18 11.56 0.36
CA GLY A 309 -1.98 13.01 0.25
C GLY A 309 -0.63 13.49 0.80
N ASN A 310 -0.04 12.74 1.74
CA ASN A 310 1.30 13.01 2.26
C ASN A 310 2.40 12.89 1.19
N TRP A 311 2.15 12.15 0.10
CA TRP A 311 3.03 12.06 -1.06
C TRP A 311 2.56 12.92 -2.23
N GLY A 312 1.51 13.72 -2.07
CA GLY A 312 1.01 14.62 -3.12
C GLY A 312 -0.08 14.05 -4.02
N TYR A 313 -0.64 12.88 -3.70
CA TYR A 313 -1.84 12.36 -4.36
C TYR A 313 -3.05 13.24 -4.03
N LYS A 314 -3.77 13.68 -5.06
CA LYS A 314 -4.91 14.59 -4.95
C LYS A 314 -6.16 13.95 -5.54
N PHE A 315 -7.32 14.51 -5.18
CA PHE A 315 -8.59 14.14 -5.80
C PHE A 315 -8.44 14.12 -7.32
N SER A 316 -8.73 12.97 -7.94
CA SER A 316 -8.78 12.89 -9.39
C SER A 316 -10.21 12.85 -9.87
N ARG A 317 -10.96 11.86 -9.41
CA ARG A 317 -12.32 11.56 -9.85
C ARG A 317 -13.09 10.96 -8.68
N GLY A 318 -14.35 11.34 -8.53
CA GLY A 318 -15.23 10.74 -7.54
C GLY A 318 -16.14 9.72 -8.20
N SER A 319 -16.39 8.60 -7.55
CA SER A 319 -17.43 7.67 -7.97
C SER A 319 -18.82 8.30 -7.78
N PHE A 320 -19.83 7.81 -8.49
CA PHE A 320 -21.22 8.26 -8.37
C PHE A 320 -21.40 9.77 -8.57
N GLY A 321 -20.70 10.34 -9.56
CA GLY A 321 -20.81 11.76 -9.92
C GLY A 321 -20.28 12.74 -8.87
N ILE A 322 -19.51 12.24 -7.89
CA ILE A 322 -18.93 13.10 -6.85
C ILE A 322 -17.90 14.05 -7.46
N THR A 323 -18.11 15.34 -7.26
CA THR A 323 -17.20 16.40 -7.71
C THR A 323 -16.15 16.71 -6.64
N ARG A 324 -15.03 17.33 -7.05
CA ARG A 324 -13.99 17.81 -6.13
C ARG A 324 -14.55 18.73 -5.05
N GLN A 325 -15.46 19.64 -5.42
CA GLN A 325 -16.11 20.54 -4.48
C GLN A 325 -17.04 19.78 -3.51
N GLY A 326 -17.77 18.77 -4.01
CA GLY A 326 -18.59 17.89 -3.17
C GLY A 326 -17.74 17.17 -2.12
N TYR A 327 -16.61 16.59 -2.53
CA TYR A 327 -15.64 15.95 -1.64
C TYR A 327 -15.08 16.91 -0.58
N GLN A 328 -14.65 18.11 -0.99
CA GLN A 328 -14.13 19.11 -0.06
C GLN A 328 -15.16 19.58 0.97
N ARG A 329 -16.42 19.79 0.54
CA ARG A 329 -17.52 20.14 1.45
C ARG A 329 -17.82 19.01 2.43
N ALA A 330 -17.82 17.76 1.98
CA ALA A 330 -18.02 16.60 2.83
C ALA A 330 -16.93 16.47 3.90
N LEU A 331 -15.66 16.66 3.52
CA LEU A 331 -14.56 16.70 4.48
C LEU A 331 -14.73 17.84 5.48
N ALA A 332 -15.02 19.06 5.02
CA ALA A 332 -15.22 20.21 5.90
C ALA A 332 -16.35 19.98 6.91
N ALA A 333 -17.47 19.39 6.47
CA ALA A 333 -18.60 19.07 7.33
C ALA A 333 -18.23 18.07 8.43
N LEU A 334 -17.56 16.96 8.10
CA LEU A 334 -17.16 15.96 9.09
C LEU A 334 -16.08 16.49 10.05
N ARG A 335 -15.15 17.29 9.52
CA ARG A 335 -14.06 17.90 10.28
C ARG A 335 -14.57 18.91 11.28
N GLY A 336 -15.53 19.73 10.87
CA GLY A 336 -16.06 20.85 11.65
C GLY A 336 -17.13 20.48 12.67
N LEU A 337 -17.49 19.20 12.84
CA LEU A 337 -18.41 18.77 13.88
C LEU A 337 -17.87 19.14 15.25
N GLU A 338 -18.67 19.87 16.04
CA GLU A 338 -18.26 20.29 17.38
C GLU A 338 -18.29 19.10 18.36
N VAL A 339 -17.22 18.97 19.15
CA VAL A 339 -17.11 17.91 20.15
C VAL A 339 -18.11 18.14 21.29
N SER A 340 -18.38 19.39 21.67
CA SER A 340 -19.40 19.78 22.65
C SER A 340 -20.78 19.21 22.28
N GLU A 341 -21.23 19.47 21.05
CA GLU A 341 -22.52 18.94 20.56
C GLU A 341 -22.58 17.41 20.58
N LEU A 342 -21.47 16.74 20.31
CA LEU A 342 -21.41 15.28 20.36
C LEU A 342 -21.48 14.76 21.80
N LEU A 343 -20.79 15.42 22.73
CA LEU A 343 -20.83 15.07 24.15
C LEU A 343 -22.23 15.24 24.72
N ASP A 344 -22.93 16.34 24.40
CA ASP A 344 -24.29 16.60 24.86
C ASP A 344 -25.29 15.55 24.34
N LYS A 345 -25.11 15.09 23.10
CA LYS A 345 -26.00 14.08 22.49
C LYS A 345 -25.70 12.65 22.95
N ILE A 346 -24.48 12.39 23.44
CA ILE A 346 -24.04 11.07 23.95
C ILE A 346 -24.22 10.97 25.47
N ALA A 347 -24.40 12.11 26.15
CA ALA A 347 -24.69 12.20 27.58
C ALA A 347 -25.97 11.39 27.92
N GLY A 348 -25.76 10.19 28.46
CA GLY A 348 -26.82 9.27 28.88
C GLY A 348 -26.61 7.80 28.51
N ALA A 349 -25.75 7.48 27.54
CA ALA A 349 -25.53 6.09 27.08
C ALA A 349 -24.15 5.50 27.49
N ASP A 350 -23.07 6.30 27.41
CA ASP A 350 -21.68 5.91 27.72
C ASP A 350 -20.78 7.16 27.73
N ASP A 351 -20.09 7.48 28.84
CA ASP A 351 -19.18 8.65 28.95
C ASP A 351 -17.76 8.34 28.40
N GLU A 352 -17.57 7.24 27.67
CA GLU A 352 -16.28 6.89 27.08
C GLU A 352 -15.78 7.96 26.09
N LEU A 353 -16.65 8.60 25.31
CA LEU A 353 -16.23 9.74 24.46
C LEU A 353 -15.72 10.91 25.31
N GLY A 354 -16.42 11.25 26.39
CA GLY A 354 -15.99 12.28 27.33
C GLY A 354 -14.66 11.94 27.99
N ARG A 355 -14.45 10.66 28.37
CA ARG A 355 -13.16 10.16 28.88
C ARG A 355 -12.04 10.37 27.86
N ILE A 356 -12.26 9.98 26.61
CA ILE A 356 -11.29 10.14 25.51
C ILE A 356 -10.97 11.62 25.33
N VAL A 357 -11.98 12.49 25.15
CA VAL A 357 -11.76 13.93 24.96
C VAL A 357 -10.95 14.52 26.12
N ARG A 358 -11.32 14.24 27.37
CA ARG A 358 -10.58 14.74 28.55
C ARG A 358 -9.15 14.19 28.65
N GLN A 359 -8.91 12.96 28.20
CA GLN A 359 -7.57 12.36 28.17
C GLN A 359 -6.68 13.07 27.16
N TYR A 360 -7.13 13.22 25.92
CA TYR A 360 -6.33 13.81 24.85
C TYR A 360 -6.30 15.34 24.90
N GLN A 361 -7.26 15.98 25.57
CA GLN A 361 -7.22 17.42 25.85
C GLN A 361 -6.09 17.81 26.80
N LYS A 362 -5.70 16.89 27.72
CA LYS A 362 -4.59 17.10 28.67
C LYS A 362 -3.22 16.87 28.04
N THR A 363 -3.15 16.03 27.00
CA THR A 363 -1.90 15.66 26.34
C THR A 363 -1.65 16.42 25.04
N GLY A 364 -2.70 16.98 24.43
CA GLY A 364 -2.63 17.77 23.20
C GLY A 364 -2.21 19.22 23.44
N GLU A 365 -1.47 19.79 22.48
CA GLU A 365 -1.06 21.20 22.47
C GLU A 365 -2.21 22.15 22.10
N LYS A 366 -3.26 21.62 21.44
CA LYS A 366 -4.39 22.39 20.91
C LYS A 366 -5.69 22.01 21.61
N GLU A 367 -6.58 22.98 21.71
CA GLU A 367 -7.94 22.78 22.18
C GLU A 367 -8.72 21.88 21.21
N LEU A 368 -9.35 20.82 21.74
CA LEU A 368 -10.12 19.85 20.97
C LEU A 368 -11.56 20.34 20.79
N LYS A 369 -11.74 21.31 19.89
CA LYS A 369 -13.07 21.88 19.60
C LYS A 369 -13.87 21.02 18.65
N THR A 370 -13.20 20.47 17.64
CA THR A 370 -13.86 19.75 16.55
C THR A 370 -13.46 18.28 16.49
N VAL A 371 -14.28 17.45 15.82
CA VAL A 371 -13.94 16.05 15.54
C VAL A 371 -12.64 15.94 14.75
N GLY A 372 -12.36 16.90 13.85
CA GLY A 372 -11.09 16.96 13.14
C GLY A 372 -9.89 17.14 14.08
N ASP A 373 -10.03 17.97 15.12
CA ASP A 373 -8.98 18.17 16.13
C ASP A 373 -8.75 16.91 16.96
N LEU A 374 -9.83 16.26 17.41
CA LEU A 374 -9.77 15.01 18.17
C LEU A 374 -9.11 13.89 17.37
N VAL A 375 -9.57 13.65 16.12
CA VAL A 375 -9.02 12.59 15.26
C VAL A 375 -7.56 12.86 14.95
N ARG A 376 -7.18 14.11 14.65
CA ARG A 376 -5.77 14.47 14.44
C ARG A 376 -4.92 14.19 15.68
N CYS A 377 -5.37 14.62 16.86
CA CYS A 377 -4.66 14.41 18.11
C CYS A 377 -4.45 12.91 18.39
N LEU A 378 -5.48 12.09 18.18
CA LEU A 378 -5.39 10.63 18.31
C LEU A 378 -4.35 10.01 17.36
N LEU A 379 -4.31 10.47 16.10
CA LEU A 379 -3.36 9.97 15.10
C LEU A 379 -1.91 10.43 15.36
N GLU A 380 -1.73 11.59 15.98
CA GLU A 380 -0.41 12.18 16.28
C GLU A 380 0.13 11.79 17.67
N THR A 381 -0.70 11.18 18.52
CA THR A 381 -0.30 10.82 19.88
C THR A 381 0.90 9.89 19.86
N ARG A 382 2.04 10.41 20.35
CA ARG A 382 3.25 9.62 20.53
C ARG A 382 3.06 8.67 21.71
N VAL A 383 3.11 7.39 21.40
CA VAL A 383 3.09 6.34 22.41
C VAL A 383 4.50 6.16 22.94
N ALA A 384 4.65 6.05 24.27
CA ALA A 384 5.90 5.60 24.86
C ALA A 384 6.13 4.13 24.44
N THR A 385 7.03 3.92 23.48
CA THR A 385 7.46 2.57 23.11
C THR A 385 8.28 1.99 24.25
N THR A 386 7.86 0.85 24.80
CA THR A 386 8.69 -0.01 25.66
C THR A 386 9.71 -0.82 24.84
N ASP A 387 9.91 -0.50 23.57
CA ASP A 387 10.98 -1.09 22.77
C ASP A 387 12.28 -0.40 23.17
N ALA A 388 13.08 -1.13 23.95
CA ALA A 388 14.44 -0.75 24.29
C ALA A 388 15.19 -0.32 23.02
N ALA A 389 15.73 0.89 23.03
CA ALA A 389 16.78 1.26 22.09
C ALA A 389 17.86 0.18 22.13
N PRO A 390 18.37 -0.32 20.98
CA PRO A 390 19.53 -1.19 20.99
C PRO A 390 20.67 -0.44 21.69
N PRO A 391 21.41 -1.09 22.61
CA PRO A 391 22.52 -0.45 23.28
C PRO A 391 23.52 0.07 22.23
N PRO A 392 24.15 1.24 22.46
CA PRO A 392 25.13 1.78 21.53
C PRO A 392 26.27 0.76 21.32
N PRO A 393 26.78 0.61 20.08
CA PRO A 393 27.81 -0.36 19.78
C PRO A 393 29.09 -0.07 20.58
N PRO A 394 29.79 -1.11 21.08
CA PRO A 394 31.03 -0.92 21.83
C PRO A 394 32.12 -0.38 20.89
N THR A 395 32.64 0.81 21.22
CA THR A 395 33.85 1.37 20.61
C THR A 395 35.07 0.49 20.92
N PRO A 396 35.96 0.22 19.94
CA PRO A 396 37.14 -0.62 20.16
C PRO A 396 38.25 0.19 20.86
N SER A 397 38.57 -0.17 22.11
CA SER A 397 39.78 0.31 22.78
C SER A 397 40.99 -0.55 22.38
N PRO A 398 42.15 0.04 22.10
CA PRO A 398 43.37 -0.71 21.79
C PRO A 398 44.00 -1.32 23.04
N LYS A 399 44.58 -2.51 22.86
CA LYS A 399 45.42 -3.21 23.86
C LYS A 399 46.64 -2.32 24.23
N PRO A 400 47.14 -2.45 25.46
CA PRO A 400 48.42 -3.16 25.57
C PRO A 400 48.49 -4.18 26.70
N CYS A 401 49.32 -5.18 26.42
CA CYS A 401 49.74 -6.29 27.23
C CYS A 401 50.82 -5.83 28.24
N GLY A 402 50.85 -6.40 29.44
CA GLY A 402 51.99 -6.24 30.35
C GLY A 402 51.72 -6.79 31.75
N ARG A 403 52.63 -7.62 32.24
CA ARG A 403 52.49 -8.57 33.36
C ARG A 403 53.01 -7.98 34.70
N PRO A 404 53.05 -8.73 35.82
CA PRO A 404 52.52 -8.34 37.12
C PRO A 404 53.59 -7.83 38.12
N THR A 405 53.19 -7.33 39.29
CA THR A 405 53.55 -7.91 40.61
C THR A 405 53.09 -7.06 41.80
N LYS A 406 52.56 -7.80 42.79
CA LYS A 406 52.67 -7.64 44.26
C LYS A 406 52.32 -6.30 44.92
N ARG A 407 51.25 -6.32 45.72
CA ARG A 407 51.21 -5.95 47.17
C ARG A 407 49.76 -6.07 47.67
N SER A 408 49.45 -7.01 48.57
CA SER A 408 49.52 -6.94 50.05
C SER A 408 48.27 -6.32 50.69
N ARG A 409 47.49 -7.21 51.33
CA ARG A 409 46.80 -7.10 52.64
C ARG A 409 46.51 -5.69 53.17
N ALA A 410 45.22 -5.38 53.35
CA ALA A 410 44.51 -5.35 54.65
C ALA A 410 44.44 -3.90 55.17
N SER A 411 43.38 -3.42 55.82
CA SER A 411 42.16 -4.01 56.37
C SER A 411 41.24 -2.86 56.77
N GLU A 412 39.94 -3.14 56.73
CA GLU A 412 38.87 -2.74 57.68
C GLU A 412 38.69 -1.26 58.06
N GLU A 413 37.49 -0.75 57.80
CA GLU A 413 36.52 -0.56 58.89
C GLU A 413 35.08 -0.70 58.36
N ALA A 414 34.30 -1.51 59.06
CA ALA A 414 32.97 -1.97 58.69
C ALA A 414 31.92 -1.53 59.72
N THR A 415 30.74 -1.28 59.18
CA THR A 415 29.37 -1.44 59.69
C THR A 415 29.18 -2.22 61.00
N VAL A 416 28.20 -1.82 61.82
CA VAL A 416 27.43 -2.75 62.66
C VAL A 416 25.91 -2.51 62.48
N GLN A 417 25.28 -3.51 61.86
CA GLN A 417 23.84 -3.81 61.89
C GLN A 417 23.57 -4.81 63.03
N GLY A 418 22.38 -4.74 63.65
CA GLY A 418 21.87 -5.80 64.53
C GLY A 418 20.86 -6.68 63.80
N GLU A 419 21.33 -7.70 63.09
CA GLU A 419 20.51 -8.82 62.64
C GLU A 419 20.57 -9.94 63.69
N GLU A 420 19.45 -10.23 64.34
CA GLU A 420 19.30 -11.44 65.16
C GLU A 420 19.30 -12.66 64.22
N GLN A 421 20.41 -13.38 64.20
CA GLN A 421 20.63 -14.60 63.42
C GLN A 421 19.55 -15.65 63.73
N CYS A 422 18.64 -15.90 62.79
CA CYS A 422 17.67 -16.98 62.92
C CYS A 422 18.41 -18.34 62.94
N ARG A 423 18.32 -19.08 64.05
CA ARG A 423 18.97 -20.39 64.27
C ARG A 423 18.51 -21.49 63.29
N TRP A 424 17.38 -21.30 62.60
CA TRP A 424 16.76 -22.30 61.74
C TRP A 424 16.79 -21.89 60.26
N SER A 425 16.99 -22.85 59.36
CA SER A 425 17.10 -22.58 57.92
C SER A 425 15.75 -22.11 57.29
N PRO A 426 15.78 -21.30 56.22
CA PRO A 426 14.56 -20.81 55.56
C PRO A 426 13.62 -21.93 55.09
N LYS A 427 14.17 -23.02 54.56
CA LYS A 427 13.41 -24.20 54.13
C LYS A 427 12.66 -24.87 55.29
N ARG A 428 13.24 -24.88 56.50
CA ARG A 428 12.56 -25.40 57.71
C ARG A 428 11.42 -24.48 58.16
N LEU A 429 11.61 -23.16 58.06
CA LEU A 429 10.57 -22.19 58.42
C LEU A 429 9.36 -22.25 57.47
N GLU A 430 9.60 -22.40 56.17
CA GLU A 430 8.55 -22.57 55.16
C GLU A 430 7.78 -23.89 55.35
N HIS A 431 8.48 -24.99 55.63
CA HIS A 431 7.85 -26.28 55.91
C HIS A 431 6.92 -26.21 57.14
N VAL A 432 7.36 -25.58 58.24
CA VAL A 432 6.53 -25.42 59.44
C VAL A 432 5.33 -24.48 59.17
N GLN A 433 5.49 -23.43 58.36
CA GLN A 433 4.36 -22.59 57.95
C GLN A 433 3.33 -23.37 57.13
N GLN A 434 3.78 -24.28 56.26
CA GLN A 434 2.89 -25.16 55.49
C GLN A 434 2.14 -26.15 56.40
N VAL A 435 2.81 -26.74 57.41
CA VAL A 435 2.16 -27.61 58.40
C VAL A 435 1.09 -26.84 59.20
N VAL A 436 1.40 -25.60 59.62
CA VAL A 436 0.44 -24.75 60.34
C VAL A 436 -0.75 -24.34 59.45
N LEU A 437 -0.53 -24.11 58.14
CA LEU A 437 -1.60 -23.86 57.18
C LEU A 437 -2.56 -25.07 57.11
N THR A 438 -2.01 -26.28 56.98
CA THR A 438 -2.79 -27.51 56.92
C THR A 438 -3.58 -27.74 58.21
N ALA A 439 -2.94 -27.60 59.38
CA ALA A 439 -3.62 -27.77 60.67
C ALA A 439 -4.78 -26.78 60.87
N LEU A 440 -4.64 -25.54 60.39
CA LEU A 440 -5.72 -24.54 60.43
C LEU A 440 -6.87 -24.88 59.48
N LEU A 441 -6.57 -25.38 58.27
CA LEU A 441 -7.60 -25.81 57.31
C LEU A 441 -8.36 -27.05 57.80
N GLU A 442 -7.67 -28.03 58.39
CA GLU A 442 -8.27 -29.27 58.91
C GLU A 442 -9.12 -29.05 60.17
N SER A 443 -8.80 -28.02 60.97
CA SER A 443 -9.58 -27.69 62.17
C SER A 443 -11.04 -27.28 61.86
N GLY A 444 -11.32 -26.81 60.63
CA GLY A 444 -12.63 -26.30 60.21
C GLY A 444 -13.13 -25.05 60.97
N LYS A 445 -12.37 -24.54 61.95
CA LYS A 445 -12.75 -23.41 62.79
C LYS A 445 -12.22 -22.10 62.20
N LYS A 446 -13.00 -21.03 62.34
CA LYS A 446 -12.62 -19.67 61.87
C LYS A 446 -11.43 -19.09 62.66
N TRP A 447 -11.35 -19.39 63.94
CA TRP A 447 -10.30 -19.00 64.87
C TRP A 447 -9.92 -20.21 65.72
N VAL A 448 -8.62 -20.49 65.79
CA VAL A 448 -8.08 -21.64 66.53
C VAL A 448 -7.10 -21.12 67.59
N PRO A 449 -7.26 -21.48 68.87
CA PRO A 449 -6.31 -21.10 69.92
C PRO A 449 -4.89 -21.59 69.64
N ARG A 450 -3.89 -20.80 70.06
CA ARG A 450 -2.46 -21.13 69.90
C ARG A 450 -2.12 -22.56 70.35
N GLN A 451 -2.67 -22.99 71.48
CA GLN A 451 -2.36 -24.29 72.07
C GLN A 451 -2.89 -25.46 71.23
N GLU A 452 -4.08 -25.30 70.62
CA GLU A 452 -4.68 -26.31 69.75
C GLU A 452 -3.90 -26.47 68.43
N ILE A 453 -3.46 -25.36 67.82
CA ILE A 453 -2.57 -25.40 66.63
C ILE A 453 -1.24 -26.04 66.98
N ARG A 454 -0.70 -25.71 68.16
CA ARG A 454 0.55 -26.28 68.66
C ARG A 454 0.43 -27.79 68.82
N ASP A 455 -0.67 -28.29 69.37
CA ASP A 455 -0.86 -29.71 69.64
C ASP A 455 -1.15 -30.51 68.36
N LEU A 456 -1.85 -29.92 67.38
CA LEU A 456 -2.01 -30.49 66.04
C LEU A 456 -0.67 -30.53 65.27
N ALA A 457 0.09 -29.44 65.26
CA ALA A 457 1.35 -29.34 64.53
C ALA A 457 2.50 -30.12 65.18
N ARG A 458 2.45 -30.41 66.49
CA ARG A 458 3.44 -31.25 67.20
C ARG A 458 3.55 -32.67 66.63
N GLN A 459 2.49 -33.19 66.00
CA GLN A 459 2.50 -34.51 65.37
C GLN A 459 3.44 -34.56 64.15
N SER A 460 3.71 -33.40 63.52
CA SER A 460 4.55 -33.29 62.31
C SER A 460 5.84 -32.48 62.56
N VAL A 461 5.89 -31.67 63.62
CA VAL A 461 7.04 -30.82 63.98
C VAL A 461 7.46 -31.12 65.42
N GLY A 462 8.54 -31.89 65.58
CA GLY A 462 9.06 -32.29 66.90
C GLY A 462 9.78 -31.17 67.68
N ASP A 463 10.25 -30.10 67.00
CA ASP A 463 10.92 -28.96 67.64
C ASP A 463 9.87 -27.90 68.09
N THR A 464 9.55 -27.92 69.38
CA THR A 464 8.56 -27.02 69.98
C THR A 464 9.00 -25.56 69.99
N GLY A 465 10.31 -25.28 70.01
CA GLY A 465 10.87 -23.92 69.97
C GLY A 465 10.78 -23.32 68.56
N LEU A 466 11.02 -24.11 67.53
CA LEU A 466 10.82 -23.72 66.13
C LEU A 466 9.34 -23.39 65.86
N LEU A 467 8.43 -24.22 66.35
CA LEU A 467 6.99 -23.99 66.20
C LEU A 467 6.53 -22.71 66.90
N ASP A 468 7.03 -22.44 68.11
CA ASP A 468 6.73 -21.19 68.82
C ASP A 468 7.24 -19.95 68.09
N TYR A 469 8.45 -20.02 67.55
CA TYR A 469 9.07 -18.97 66.78
C TYR A 469 8.25 -18.64 65.53
N VAL A 470 7.83 -19.66 64.77
CA VAL A 470 7.00 -19.50 63.58
C VAL A 470 5.61 -18.92 63.93
N LEU A 471 4.94 -19.44 64.96
CA LEU A 471 3.65 -18.89 65.45
C LEU A 471 3.77 -17.44 65.96
N LYS A 472 4.94 -17.02 66.47
CA LYS A 472 5.19 -15.64 66.90
C LYS A 472 5.36 -14.68 65.72
N GLY A 473 5.80 -15.15 64.55
CA GLY A 473 6.02 -14.35 63.34
C GLY A 473 4.99 -14.56 62.22
N LEU A 474 3.89 -15.27 62.49
CA LEU A 474 2.95 -15.74 61.45
C LEU A 474 1.90 -14.71 61.03
N GLY A 475 1.55 -13.76 61.91
CA GLY A 475 0.53 -12.75 61.60
C GLY A 475 0.93 -11.88 60.41
N GLY A 476 0.07 -11.79 59.40
CA GLY A 476 0.27 -10.97 58.19
C GLY A 476 1.07 -11.66 57.07
N LYS A 477 1.59 -12.87 57.27
CA LYS A 477 2.28 -13.63 56.21
C LYS A 477 1.28 -14.24 55.23
N LYS A 478 1.70 -14.39 53.98
CA LYS A 478 0.93 -14.98 52.88
C LYS A 478 1.55 -16.31 52.44
N LEU A 479 0.72 -17.35 52.34
CA LEU A 479 1.14 -18.66 51.84
C LEU A 479 -0.05 -19.33 51.13
N GLY A 480 0.15 -19.81 49.89
CA GLY A 480 -0.86 -20.58 49.16
C GLY A 480 -2.19 -19.87 48.90
N GLY A 481 -2.20 -18.54 48.73
CA GLY A 481 -3.43 -17.75 48.54
C GLY A 481 -4.21 -17.46 49.83
N TYR A 482 -3.61 -17.73 51.00
CA TYR A 482 -4.15 -17.39 52.30
C TYR A 482 -3.23 -16.42 53.04
N THR A 483 -3.83 -15.44 53.70
CA THR A 483 -3.17 -14.54 54.65
C THR A 483 -3.47 -14.99 56.07
N PHE A 484 -2.44 -15.25 56.88
CA PHE A 484 -2.58 -15.63 58.28
C PHE A 484 -2.93 -14.43 59.15
N ARG A 485 -3.91 -14.59 60.03
CA ARG A 485 -4.29 -13.60 61.05
C ARG A 485 -4.04 -14.14 62.44
N ARG A 486 -3.70 -13.23 63.34
CA ARG A 486 -3.41 -13.50 64.75
C ARG A 486 -4.06 -12.42 65.58
N GLU A 487 -5.02 -12.78 66.42
CA GLU A 487 -5.77 -11.84 67.27
C GLU A 487 -5.88 -12.42 68.68
N VAL A 488 -6.01 -11.55 69.68
CA VAL A 488 -6.29 -11.97 71.07
C VAL A 488 -7.79 -11.90 71.25
N ASN A 489 -8.41 -13.03 71.60
CA ASN A 489 -9.83 -13.07 71.90
C ASN A 489 -10.10 -12.24 73.15
N GLN A 490 -10.88 -11.16 73.02
CA GLN A 490 -11.08 -10.19 74.10
C GLN A 490 -11.86 -10.76 75.30
N SER A 491 -12.68 -11.79 75.08
CA SER A 491 -13.45 -12.46 76.14
C SER A 491 -12.65 -13.50 76.93
N THR A 492 -11.76 -14.26 76.27
CA THR A 492 -10.97 -15.32 76.92
C THR A 492 -9.53 -14.89 77.20
N ARG A 493 -9.08 -13.76 76.66
CA ARG A 493 -7.70 -13.26 76.63
C ARG A 493 -6.67 -14.24 76.05
N VAL A 494 -7.13 -15.24 75.30
CA VAL A 494 -6.28 -16.24 74.62
C VAL A 494 -5.96 -15.79 73.19
N LEU A 495 -4.73 -16.05 72.75
CA LEU A 495 -4.27 -15.77 71.39
C LEU A 495 -4.80 -16.82 70.40
N GLU A 496 -5.52 -16.39 69.37
CA GLU A 496 -6.13 -17.23 68.34
C GLU A 496 -5.60 -16.88 66.95
N PHE A 497 -5.56 -17.88 66.07
CA PHE A 497 -5.13 -17.72 64.68
C PHE A 497 -6.24 -18.13 63.72
N GLY A 498 -6.34 -17.41 62.61
CA GLY A 498 -7.34 -17.65 61.58
C GLY A 498 -6.76 -17.41 60.18
N LEU A 499 -7.38 -18.01 59.18
CA LEU A 499 -6.99 -17.84 57.77
C LEU A 499 -7.95 -16.87 57.07
N ARG A 500 -7.41 -16.03 56.19
CA ARG A 500 -8.19 -15.25 55.22
C ARG A 500 -7.79 -15.68 53.82
N LYS A 501 -8.73 -16.23 53.05
CA LYS A 501 -8.51 -16.51 51.63
C LYS A 501 -8.41 -15.19 50.86
N ASP A 502 -7.38 -15.02 50.05
CA ASP A 502 -7.25 -13.88 49.16
C ASP A 502 -8.31 -14.00 48.06
N LYS A 503 -9.11 -12.96 47.84
CA LYS A 503 -10.17 -12.97 46.81
C LYS A 503 -9.53 -12.84 45.42
N GLU A 504 -9.98 -13.66 44.46
CA GLU A 504 -9.76 -13.37 43.03
C GLU A 504 -10.37 -12.01 42.69
N PRO A 505 -9.70 -11.15 41.90
CA PRO A 505 -10.15 -9.78 41.73
C PRO A 505 -11.24 -9.66 40.66
N ALA A 506 -12.43 -9.23 41.07
CA ALA A 506 -13.39 -8.55 40.20
C ALA A 506 -14.03 -7.35 40.94
N LYS A 507 -13.85 -6.17 40.29
CA LYS A 507 -14.59 -4.89 40.29
C LYS A 507 -15.61 -4.58 41.41
N GLU A 508 -15.39 -3.50 42.18
CA GLU A 508 -15.98 -2.14 42.05
C GLU A 508 -15.70 -1.27 43.32
N PHE A 509 -15.75 0.06 43.16
CA PHE A 509 -15.03 1.12 43.91
C PHE A 509 -15.63 1.59 45.26
N PRO A 510 -14.83 2.24 46.13
CA PRO A 510 -15.25 3.40 46.93
C PRO A 510 -14.46 4.70 46.61
N PRO A 511 -14.99 5.89 47.00
CA PRO A 511 -14.53 7.21 46.51
C PRO A 511 -13.26 7.75 47.19
N ALA A 512 -12.71 8.79 46.56
CA ALA A 512 -11.32 9.25 46.56
C ALA A 512 -10.77 9.90 47.84
N PRO A 513 -9.43 9.89 47.99
CA PRO A 513 -8.67 11.03 48.49
C PRO A 513 -7.84 11.70 47.38
N VAL A 514 -7.96 13.03 47.34
CA VAL A 514 -7.16 14.11 46.72
C VAL A 514 -5.99 13.70 45.79
N PRO A 515 -5.93 14.19 44.54
CA PRO A 515 -4.86 13.85 43.61
C PRO A 515 -3.54 14.52 44.01
N SER A 516 -2.51 13.70 44.25
CA SER A 516 -1.13 14.10 44.03
C SER A 516 -0.93 14.45 42.53
N PRO A 517 0.06 15.31 42.19
CA PRO A 517 0.21 15.79 40.81
C PRO A 517 0.37 14.61 39.86
N PRO A 518 -0.29 14.60 38.69
CA PRO A 518 -0.22 13.46 37.79
C PRO A 518 1.21 13.31 37.29
N SER A 519 1.87 12.22 37.68
CA SER A 519 2.88 11.67 36.80
C SER A 519 2.16 11.41 35.47
N LYS A 520 2.69 11.96 34.37
CA LYS A 520 2.09 11.82 33.05
C LYS A 520 1.88 10.33 32.78
N ALA A 521 0.65 9.85 32.89
CA ALA A 521 0.30 8.47 32.59
C ALA A 521 0.67 8.25 31.11
N ALA A 522 1.73 7.49 30.86
CA ALA A 522 2.17 7.19 29.52
C ALA A 522 1.05 6.40 28.83
N THR A 523 0.34 7.04 27.91
CA THR A 523 -0.72 6.37 27.14
C THR A 523 -0.06 5.29 26.29
N CYS A 524 -0.46 4.03 26.46
CA CYS A 524 0.15 2.92 25.73
C CYS A 524 -0.50 2.77 24.34
N ARG A 525 0.15 2.00 23.44
CA ARG A 525 -0.31 1.87 22.04
C ARG A 525 -1.69 1.24 21.94
N ALA A 526 -1.99 0.33 22.85
CA ALA A 526 -3.26 -0.37 22.91
C ALA A 526 -4.40 0.59 23.28
N ASP A 527 -4.16 1.53 24.19
CA ASP A 527 -5.15 2.52 24.60
C ASP A 527 -5.49 3.47 23.44
N VAL A 528 -4.47 4.05 22.78
CA VAL A 528 -4.68 4.90 21.60
C VAL A 528 -5.43 4.15 20.50
N THR A 529 -5.08 2.89 20.27
CA THR A 529 -5.75 2.04 19.28
C THR A 529 -7.22 1.82 19.64
N LYS A 530 -7.52 1.54 20.91
CA LYS A 530 -8.89 1.38 21.41
C LYS A 530 -9.69 2.67 21.23
N ASP A 531 -9.09 3.81 21.58
CA ASP A 531 -9.74 5.12 21.51
C ASP A 531 -10.01 5.54 20.04
N ILE A 532 -9.07 5.30 19.11
CA ILE A 532 -9.27 5.49 17.66
C ILE A 532 -10.44 4.63 17.16
N LEU A 533 -10.49 3.35 17.54
CA LEU A 533 -11.57 2.45 17.15
C LEU A 533 -12.92 2.91 17.69
N TYR A 534 -12.95 3.43 18.92
CA TYR A 534 -14.16 3.96 19.52
C TYR A 534 -14.66 5.19 18.75
N VAL A 535 -13.80 6.20 18.54
CA VAL A 535 -14.16 7.42 17.81
C VAL A 535 -14.59 7.08 16.38
N TYR A 536 -13.86 6.21 15.69
CA TYR A 536 -14.23 5.77 14.36
C TYR A 536 -15.63 5.14 14.34
N ARG A 537 -15.87 4.14 15.20
CA ARG A 537 -17.14 3.39 15.20
C ARG A 537 -18.33 4.24 15.64
N ASN A 538 -18.18 5.04 16.68
CA ASN A 538 -19.31 5.73 17.31
C ASN A 538 -19.54 7.15 16.79
N VAL A 539 -18.50 7.82 16.26
CA VAL A 539 -18.61 9.18 15.71
C VAL A 539 -18.63 9.17 14.18
N LEU A 540 -17.77 8.38 13.53
CA LEU A 540 -17.61 8.43 12.07
C LEU A 540 -18.40 7.36 11.30
N ASP A 541 -18.61 6.16 11.86
CA ASP A 541 -19.22 5.01 11.17
C ASP A 541 -20.69 4.77 11.55
N ARG A 542 -21.01 4.72 12.85
CA ARG A 542 -22.35 4.41 13.40
C ARG A 542 -23.02 5.60 14.08
N HIS A 543 -22.79 6.80 13.56
CA HIS A 543 -23.34 8.05 14.07
C HIS A 543 -24.88 8.02 14.32
N ARG A 544 -25.62 7.16 13.61
CA ARG A 544 -27.07 6.95 13.75
C ARG A 544 -27.49 6.23 15.04
N ALA A 545 -26.64 5.37 15.61
CA ALA A 545 -26.95 4.67 16.87
C ALA A 545 -26.63 5.54 18.10
N THR A 546 -25.62 6.41 17.98
CA THR A 546 -25.08 7.23 19.06
C THR A 546 -25.88 8.52 19.29
N LEU A 547 -26.51 9.08 18.26
CA LEU A 547 -27.26 10.36 18.37
C LEU A 547 -28.77 10.23 18.64
N GLY A 548 -29.29 9.05 18.98
CA GLY A 548 -30.63 8.86 19.55
C GLY A 548 -31.86 9.26 18.68
N GLY A 549 -31.68 9.91 17.52
CA GLY A 549 -32.78 10.43 16.71
C GLY A 549 -32.91 9.75 15.36
N LYS A 550 -33.96 8.96 15.16
CA LYS A 550 -34.45 8.67 13.80
C LYS A 550 -34.90 10.01 13.18
N GLY A 551 -34.05 10.63 12.34
CA GLY A 551 -34.50 11.67 11.41
C GLY A 551 -34.00 13.11 11.64
N SER A 552 -32.98 13.37 12.46
CA SER A 552 -32.34 14.70 12.48
C SER A 552 -31.67 15.00 11.13
N GLU A 553 -31.91 16.18 10.57
CA GLU A 553 -31.30 16.66 9.33
C GLU A 553 -29.76 16.62 9.40
N THR A 554 -29.19 16.98 10.56
CA THR A 554 -27.75 16.92 10.83
C THR A 554 -27.20 15.49 10.70
N ALA A 555 -27.91 14.49 11.23
CA ALA A 555 -27.48 13.09 11.11
C ALA A 555 -27.50 12.60 9.65
N ARG A 556 -28.47 13.07 8.84
CA ARG A 556 -28.54 12.77 7.40
C ARG A 556 -27.41 13.46 6.63
N ALA A 557 -27.08 14.70 6.99
CA ALA A 557 -25.97 15.43 6.38
C ALA A 557 -24.62 14.75 6.65
N ILE A 558 -24.40 14.26 7.88
CA ILE A 558 -23.17 13.56 8.28
C ILE A 558 -23.04 12.22 7.55
N GLU A 559 -24.12 11.42 7.47
CA GLU A 559 -24.09 10.18 6.68
C GLU A 559 -23.81 10.45 5.20
N THR A 560 -24.38 11.51 4.65
CA THR A 560 -24.12 11.92 3.26
C THR A 560 -22.66 12.31 3.08
N ALA A 561 -22.10 13.12 3.98
CA ALA A 561 -20.70 13.53 3.93
C ALA A 561 -19.74 12.33 4.06
N ARG A 562 -20.00 11.43 5.03
CA ARG A 562 -19.28 10.17 5.19
C ARG A 562 -19.27 9.36 3.90
N ARG A 563 -20.45 9.15 3.30
CA ARG A 563 -20.58 8.40 2.05
C ARG A 563 -19.82 9.06 0.92
N VAL A 564 -19.89 10.39 0.77
CA VAL A 564 -19.10 11.12 -0.23
C VAL A 564 -17.60 10.89 -0.07
N VAL A 565 -17.08 10.89 1.16
CA VAL A 565 -15.66 10.60 1.42
C VAL A 565 -15.31 9.14 1.07
N LEU A 566 -16.17 8.19 1.45
CA LEU A 566 -15.97 6.75 1.18
C LEU A 566 -16.22 6.35 -0.29
N ASP A 567 -16.94 7.14 -1.07
CA ASP A 567 -17.11 6.94 -2.51
C ASP A 567 -16.03 7.69 -3.32
N THR A 568 -15.27 8.59 -2.71
CA THR A 568 -14.11 9.22 -3.35
C THR A 568 -12.90 8.31 -3.24
N ARG A 569 -12.73 7.39 -4.20
CA ARG A 569 -11.65 6.39 -4.20
C ARG A 569 -10.45 6.73 -5.08
N TYR A 570 -10.65 7.52 -6.15
CA TYR A 570 -9.63 7.71 -7.18
C TYR A 570 -8.81 8.97 -6.94
N PHE A 571 -7.52 8.76 -6.72
CA PHE A 571 -6.54 9.82 -6.50
C PHE A 571 -5.44 9.75 -7.55
N VAL A 572 -4.86 10.89 -7.88
CA VAL A 572 -3.77 10.99 -8.85
C VAL A 572 -2.67 11.90 -8.34
N LYS A 573 -1.42 11.52 -8.61
CA LYS A 573 -0.25 12.38 -8.47
C LYS A 573 0.30 12.72 -9.85
N ASP A 574 0.50 14.01 -10.09
CA ASP A 574 1.24 14.51 -11.24
C ASP A 574 2.72 14.63 -10.86
N TYR A 575 3.56 13.85 -11.52
CA TYR A 575 5.01 13.80 -11.33
C TYR A 575 5.75 14.75 -12.27
N ARG A 576 5.04 15.42 -13.19
CA ARG A 576 5.63 16.38 -14.13
C ARG A 576 6.78 15.78 -14.93
N GLY A 577 6.61 14.54 -15.39
CA GLY A 577 7.63 13.76 -16.08
C GLY A 577 8.24 14.46 -17.30
N GLU A 578 7.53 15.44 -17.86
CA GLU A 578 7.98 16.33 -18.94
C GLU A 578 9.09 17.32 -18.56
N HIS A 579 9.21 17.69 -17.27
CA HIS A 579 10.26 18.59 -16.79
C HIS A 579 11.58 17.85 -16.52
N THR A 580 12.64 18.53 -16.09
CA THR A 580 13.81 17.86 -15.48
C THR A 580 13.58 17.64 -13.99
N ARG A 581 14.45 16.88 -13.32
CA ARG A 581 14.41 16.75 -11.84
C ARG A 581 15.02 17.99 -11.18
N ARG A 582 15.82 18.75 -11.91
CA ARG A 582 16.51 19.95 -11.45
C ARG A 582 15.62 21.18 -11.49
N ASP A 583 14.65 21.23 -12.42
CA ASP A 583 13.64 22.30 -12.48
C ASP A 583 12.72 22.35 -11.25
N SER A 584 12.55 21.23 -10.54
CA SER A 584 11.72 21.16 -9.33
C SER A 584 12.37 21.75 -8.07
N ASP A 585 13.71 21.85 -8.03
CA ASP A 585 14.45 22.51 -6.95
C ASP A 585 14.90 23.88 -7.45
N ALA A 586 14.00 24.87 -7.35
CA ALA A 586 14.26 26.27 -7.70
C ALA A 586 15.48 26.80 -6.93
N GLY A 587 16.68 26.71 -7.52
CA GLY A 587 17.85 27.34 -6.92
C GLY A 587 19.25 26.95 -7.39
N ARG A 588 19.50 25.86 -8.14
CA ARG A 588 20.90 25.54 -8.54
C ARG A 588 21.08 24.96 -9.95
N ALA A 589 21.94 25.66 -10.68
CA ALA A 589 22.77 25.24 -11.83
C ALA A 589 22.12 25.26 -13.22
N GLN A 590 22.01 26.47 -13.79
CA GLN A 590 22.12 26.72 -15.23
C GLN A 590 23.57 26.43 -15.66
N SER A 591 23.80 25.32 -16.37
CA SER A 591 25.00 25.19 -17.23
C SER A 591 24.94 24.03 -18.22
N ALA A 592 24.11 22.98 -17.99
CA ALA A 592 23.99 21.84 -18.90
C ALA A 592 22.64 21.73 -19.64
N ASP A 593 21.56 22.31 -19.10
CA ASP A 593 20.24 22.37 -19.78
C ASP A 593 20.22 23.39 -20.93
N ASP A 594 21.28 24.20 -21.08
CA ASP A 594 21.38 25.20 -22.14
C ASP A 594 21.63 24.61 -23.53
N GLU A 595 21.86 23.30 -23.63
CA GLU A 595 22.15 22.60 -24.90
C GLU A 595 20.98 21.75 -25.44
N LEU A 596 19.92 21.54 -24.66
CA LEU A 596 18.77 20.70 -25.05
C LEU A 596 17.47 21.51 -25.10
N LEU A 597 16.65 21.27 -26.11
CA LEU A 597 15.29 21.77 -26.25
C LEU A 597 14.29 20.65 -25.95
N ARG A 598 13.36 20.92 -25.04
CA ARG A 598 12.28 20.00 -24.62
C ARG A 598 10.96 20.54 -25.10
N VAL A 599 10.22 19.74 -25.85
CA VAL A 599 8.90 20.12 -26.37
C VAL A 599 7.91 18.99 -26.15
N MET A 600 6.65 19.37 -25.91
CA MET A 600 5.53 18.45 -25.84
C MET A 600 4.90 18.37 -27.21
N VAL A 601 4.85 17.18 -27.80
CA VAL A 601 4.30 16.98 -29.13
C VAL A 601 2.93 16.34 -29.02
N GLN A 602 1.91 16.96 -29.61
CA GLN A 602 0.55 16.40 -29.69
C GLN A 602 0.21 16.01 -31.12
N VAL A 603 -0.36 14.82 -31.29
CA VAL A 603 -0.85 14.36 -32.60
C VAL A 603 -2.28 14.85 -32.80
N LYS A 604 -2.52 15.56 -33.89
CA LYS A 604 -3.88 15.87 -34.35
C LYS A 604 -4.46 14.62 -35.02
N THR A 605 -5.52 14.09 -34.42
CA THR A 605 -6.25 12.93 -34.95
C THR A 605 -7.42 13.39 -35.81
N SER A 606 -7.71 12.68 -36.90
CA SER A 606 -8.90 12.91 -37.72
C SER A 606 -10.19 12.35 -37.11
N ASP A 607 -10.09 11.58 -36.03
CA ASP A 607 -11.25 11.07 -35.32
C ASP A 607 -12.05 12.16 -34.64
N VAL A 608 -13.33 12.23 -35.00
CA VAL A 608 -14.35 12.98 -34.27
C VAL A 608 -14.96 12.04 -33.23
N PRO A 609 -14.79 12.25 -31.93
CA PRO A 609 -15.45 11.42 -30.92
C PRO A 609 -16.97 11.61 -30.99
N ALA A 610 -17.73 10.53 -30.77
CA ALA A 610 -19.20 10.58 -30.67
C ALA A 610 -19.71 11.50 -29.53
N HIS A 611 -18.83 11.91 -28.59
CA HIS A 611 -19.16 12.72 -27.42
C HIS A 611 -18.24 13.93 -27.28
N GLY A 612 -18.32 14.89 -28.21
CA GLY A 612 -18.14 16.34 -27.98
C GLY A 612 -16.85 16.92 -27.35
N SER A 613 -15.95 16.13 -26.77
CA SER A 613 -14.63 16.54 -26.30
C SER A 613 -13.60 15.78 -27.11
N GLY A 614 -12.88 16.49 -27.98
CA GLY A 614 -11.78 15.96 -28.79
C GLY A 614 -10.74 15.33 -27.89
N HIS A 615 -10.78 14.01 -27.73
CA HIS A 615 -9.78 13.29 -26.96
C HIS A 615 -8.58 13.00 -27.86
N HIS A 616 -7.71 14.00 -27.98
CA HIS A 616 -6.39 13.78 -28.56
C HIS A 616 -5.56 12.87 -27.64
N PRO A 617 -4.67 12.04 -28.20
CA PRO A 617 -3.66 11.35 -27.42
C PRO A 617 -2.91 12.31 -26.49
N PRO A 618 -2.48 11.86 -25.29
CA PRO A 618 -1.63 12.67 -24.43
C PRO A 618 -0.39 13.14 -25.20
N PRO A 619 0.03 14.42 -25.06
CA PRO A 619 1.24 14.90 -25.71
C PRO A 619 2.47 14.11 -25.26
N GLU A 620 3.40 13.81 -26.17
CA GLU A 620 4.63 13.09 -25.87
C GLU A 620 5.83 14.02 -25.74
N LEU A 621 6.66 13.80 -24.73
CA LEU A 621 7.91 14.53 -24.59
C LEU A 621 8.89 14.13 -25.70
N VAL A 622 9.39 15.13 -26.42
CA VAL A 622 10.49 15.04 -27.36
C VAL A 622 11.62 15.94 -26.89
N VAL A 623 12.83 15.39 -26.86
CA VAL A 623 14.05 16.09 -26.43
C VAL A 623 15.00 16.13 -27.62
N LEU A 624 15.43 17.34 -27.99
CA LEU A 624 16.30 17.62 -29.12
C LEU A 624 17.50 18.43 -28.64
N PRO A 625 18.63 18.42 -29.37
CA PRO A 625 19.64 19.48 -29.22
C PRO A 625 19.02 20.87 -29.49
N LYS A 626 19.60 21.93 -28.91
CA LYS A 626 19.12 23.31 -29.09
C LYS A 626 19.18 23.79 -30.54
N ASN A 627 20.13 23.29 -31.33
CA ASN A 627 20.18 23.47 -32.80
C ASN A 627 19.32 22.43 -33.56
N GLY A 628 18.31 21.85 -32.92
CA GLY A 628 17.40 20.89 -33.53
C GLY A 628 16.43 21.57 -34.50
N THR A 629 16.32 21.02 -35.71
CA THR A 629 15.43 21.56 -36.75
C THR A 629 14.04 20.92 -36.74
N VAL A 630 13.10 21.50 -37.49
CA VAL A 630 11.77 20.93 -37.75
C VAL A 630 11.87 19.50 -38.31
N ALA A 631 12.80 19.22 -39.24
CA ALA A 631 13.01 17.87 -39.76
C ALA A 631 13.38 16.86 -38.65
N ARG A 632 14.26 17.26 -37.72
CA ARG A 632 14.63 16.41 -36.57
C ARG A 632 13.45 16.18 -35.63
N LEU A 633 12.60 17.18 -35.43
CA LEU A 633 11.36 17.04 -34.68
C LEU A 633 10.42 16.04 -35.34
N LYS A 634 10.20 16.10 -36.66
CA LYS A 634 9.37 15.12 -37.39
C LYS A 634 9.84 13.69 -37.13
N VAL A 635 11.15 13.44 -37.25
CA VAL A 635 11.75 12.12 -36.98
C VAL A 635 11.62 11.69 -35.53
N ALA A 636 11.90 12.59 -34.58
CA ALA A 636 11.85 12.29 -33.15
C ALA A 636 10.41 12.06 -32.65
N ALA A 637 9.46 12.87 -33.12
CA ALA A 637 8.04 12.71 -32.85
C ALA A 637 7.51 11.38 -33.42
N ARG A 638 7.80 11.08 -34.69
CA ARG A 638 7.49 9.79 -35.32
C ARG A 638 7.97 8.63 -34.44
N LYS A 639 9.23 8.66 -34.00
CA LYS A 639 9.81 7.63 -33.13
C LYS A 639 9.12 7.56 -31.77
N ALA A 640 8.80 8.69 -31.16
CA ALA A 640 8.15 8.76 -29.86
C ALA A 640 6.78 8.07 -29.87
N PHE A 641 5.92 8.41 -30.83
CA PHE A 641 4.58 7.85 -30.94
C PHE A 641 4.59 6.39 -31.39
N SER A 642 5.41 6.06 -32.41
CA SER A 642 5.50 4.68 -32.91
C SER A 642 6.10 3.71 -31.90
N ASP A 643 7.01 4.14 -31.03
CA ASP A 643 7.54 3.28 -29.95
C ASP A 643 6.53 3.12 -28.79
N THR A 644 5.65 4.09 -28.60
CA THR A 644 4.76 4.15 -27.43
C THR A 644 3.44 3.44 -27.66
N TYR A 645 2.77 3.66 -28.79
CA TYR A 645 1.35 3.29 -28.98
C TYR A 645 1.14 2.24 -30.07
N LEU A 646 0.21 1.30 -29.85
CA LEU A 646 -0.09 0.23 -30.81
C LEU A 646 -0.66 0.79 -32.12
N MET A 647 -1.69 1.64 -32.02
CA MET A 647 -2.36 2.25 -33.18
C MET A 647 -1.46 3.18 -34.01
N MET A 648 -0.29 3.58 -33.49
CA MET A 648 0.63 4.51 -34.15
C MET A 648 1.93 3.84 -34.59
N ARG A 649 1.96 2.50 -34.69
CA ARG A 649 3.16 1.75 -35.09
C ARG A 649 3.73 2.25 -36.43
N ASP A 650 2.85 2.54 -37.37
CA ASP A 650 3.19 2.91 -38.75
C ASP A 650 3.01 4.43 -39.00
N PHE A 651 2.77 5.21 -37.92
CA PHE A 651 2.58 6.66 -37.99
C PHE A 651 3.84 7.36 -38.51
N THR A 652 3.64 8.34 -39.39
CA THR A 652 4.67 9.22 -39.93
C THR A 652 4.22 10.67 -39.79
N VAL A 653 5.16 11.56 -39.45
CA VAL A 653 4.89 13.00 -39.33
C VAL A 653 5.23 13.67 -40.66
N THR A 654 4.24 14.32 -41.28
CA THR A 654 4.41 15.10 -42.50
C THR A 654 4.38 16.59 -42.21
N ASP A 655 3.47 17.02 -41.34
CA ASP A 655 3.24 18.43 -41.06
C ASP A 655 3.40 18.74 -39.56
N VAL A 656 3.91 19.93 -39.30
CA VAL A 656 4.15 20.49 -37.97
C VAL A 656 3.43 21.82 -37.90
N THR A 657 2.72 22.07 -36.80
CA THR A 657 2.01 23.31 -36.55
C THR A 657 2.45 23.87 -35.20
N ILE A 658 3.01 25.09 -35.24
CA ILE A 658 3.38 25.86 -34.06
C ILE A 658 2.50 27.12 -34.07
N PRO A 659 1.81 27.47 -32.96
CA PRO A 659 1.00 28.68 -32.91
C PRO A 659 1.84 29.93 -33.28
N SER A 660 1.29 30.80 -34.12
CA SER A 660 1.92 32.05 -34.60
C SER A 660 3.01 31.91 -35.67
N PHE A 661 3.27 30.70 -36.15
CA PHE A 661 4.19 30.46 -37.27
C PHE A 661 3.47 29.70 -38.38
N GLU A 662 3.49 30.27 -39.58
CA GLU A 662 2.98 29.66 -40.82
C GLU A 662 4.18 29.25 -41.70
N ASP A 663 3.98 28.27 -42.59
CA ASP A 663 4.97 27.84 -43.59
C ASP A 663 6.35 27.41 -43.03
N LEU A 664 6.34 26.59 -41.97
CA LEU A 664 7.57 26.03 -41.38
C LEU A 664 8.34 25.14 -42.37
N GLU A 665 9.60 25.46 -42.60
CA GLU A 665 10.53 24.68 -43.42
C GLU A 665 11.29 23.63 -42.58
N ASP A 666 11.76 22.58 -43.23
CA ASP A 666 12.43 21.46 -42.56
C ASP A 666 13.76 21.85 -41.88
N ASP A 667 14.41 22.92 -42.37
CA ASP A 667 15.69 23.44 -41.87
C ASP A 667 15.53 24.49 -40.76
N ASP A 668 14.29 24.94 -40.46
CA ASP A 668 14.04 25.92 -39.41
C ASP A 668 14.47 25.39 -38.04
N THR A 669 15.20 26.22 -37.28
CA THR A 669 15.70 25.87 -35.94
C THR A 669 14.62 26.11 -34.89
N LEU A 670 14.25 25.07 -34.16
CA LEU A 670 13.11 25.11 -33.24
C LEU A 670 13.33 26.02 -32.02
N ALA A 671 14.57 26.16 -31.55
CA ALA A 671 14.87 27.00 -30.40
C ALA A 671 14.64 28.50 -30.67
N ASP A 672 14.60 28.90 -31.94
CA ASP A 672 14.28 30.26 -32.37
C ASP A 672 12.76 30.49 -32.44
N LEU A 673 11.97 29.40 -32.51
CA LEU A 673 10.53 29.42 -32.70
C LEU A 673 9.75 29.20 -31.39
N VAL A 674 10.28 28.38 -30.48
CA VAL A 674 9.56 27.96 -29.28
C VAL A 674 10.42 27.94 -28.02
N GLU A 675 9.77 28.16 -26.88
CA GLU A 675 10.38 28.04 -25.56
C GLU A 675 10.38 26.59 -25.04
N GLN A 676 11.13 26.35 -23.95
CA GLN A 676 11.14 25.08 -23.24
C GLN A 676 9.73 24.68 -22.79
N GLY A 677 9.35 23.44 -23.04
CA GLY A 677 8.05 22.87 -22.68
C GLY A 677 6.92 23.26 -23.64
N ALA A 678 7.18 23.96 -24.74
CA ALA A 678 6.16 24.34 -25.71
C ALA A 678 5.39 23.14 -26.26
N LEU A 679 4.08 23.33 -26.48
CA LEU A 679 3.20 22.35 -27.09
C LEU A 679 3.18 22.54 -28.61
N ILE A 680 3.68 21.55 -29.34
CA ILE A 680 3.72 21.52 -30.80
C ILE A 680 2.72 20.50 -31.32
N THR A 681 1.92 20.86 -32.32
CA THR A 681 0.99 19.92 -32.95
C THR A 681 1.63 19.31 -34.19
N VAL A 682 1.46 18.00 -34.38
CA VAL A 682 1.93 17.28 -35.56
C VAL A 682 0.81 16.47 -36.17
N MET A 683 0.93 16.21 -37.46
CA MET A 683 -0.02 15.40 -38.21
C MET A 683 0.69 14.63 -39.33
N GLY A 684 0.01 13.59 -39.80
CA GLY A 684 0.49 12.75 -40.89
C GLY A 684 -0.20 11.38 -40.91
N PRO A 685 0.13 10.54 -41.90
CA PRO A 685 -0.54 9.27 -42.14
C PRO A 685 -0.03 8.14 -41.22
N GLY A 686 -0.70 6.98 -41.27
CA GLY A 686 -0.23 5.74 -40.63
C GLY A 686 -0.78 5.47 -39.22
N ILE A 687 -1.78 6.24 -38.79
CA ILE A 687 -2.56 5.91 -37.59
C ILE A 687 -3.62 4.86 -37.96
N ASP A 688 -3.58 3.71 -37.30
CA ASP A 688 -4.53 2.61 -37.48
C ASP A 688 -5.78 2.83 -36.62
N TYR A 689 -6.77 3.50 -37.20
CA TYR A 689 -8.05 3.76 -36.55
C TYR A 689 -8.97 2.54 -36.44
N GLY A 690 -8.67 1.46 -37.18
CA GLY A 690 -9.43 0.20 -37.18
C GLY A 690 -8.91 -0.83 -36.16
N CYS A 691 -7.76 -0.56 -35.52
CA CYS A 691 -7.20 -1.41 -34.49
C CYS A 691 -8.18 -1.57 -33.30
N PRO A 692 -8.55 -2.80 -32.90
CA PRO A 692 -9.39 -3.00 -31.72
C PRO A 692 -8.77 -2.46 -30.42
N GLU A 693 -7.44 -2.46 -30.35
CA GLU A 693 -6.64 -1.91 -29.25
C GLU A 693 -6.33 -0.43 -29.43
N ARG A 694 -7.20 0.32 -30.12
CA ARG A 694 -7.01 1.75 -30.36
C ARG A 694 -6.97 2.56 -29.07
N TYR A 695 -7.88 2.30 -28.13
CA TYR A 695 -7.95 3.00 -26.84
C TYR A 695 -8.12 2.04 -25.66
N GLU A 696 -7.72 2.49 -24.47
CA GLU A 696 -7.83 1.72 -23.21
C GLU A 696 -9.29 1.36 -22.85
N GLY A 697 -10.28 2.12 -23.35
CA GLY A 697 -11.70 1.84 -23.20
C GLY A 697 -12.22 0.68 -24.05
N GLY A 698 -11.42 0.17 -24.99
CA GLY A 698 -11.84 -0.86 -25.93
C GLY A 698 -12.71 -0.33 -27.08
N ILE A 699 -13.20 -1.27 -27.90
CA ILE A 699 -14.09 -0.98 -29.05
C ILE A 699 -15.56 -0.85 -28.66
N GLU A 700 -15.93 -1.29 -27.46
CA GLU A 700 -17.31 -1.27 -27.00
C GLU A 700 -17.72 0.16 -26.70
N GLN A 701 -18.72 0.66 -27.43
CA GLN A 701 -19.36 1.93 -27.14
C GLN A 701 -20.57 1.64 -26.24
N TRP A 702 -20.39 1.86 -24.95
CA TRP A 702 -21.42 1.66 -23.94
C TRP A 702 -21.69 3.01 -23.29
N PHE A 703 -22.95 3.44 -23.33
CA PHE A 703 -23.36 4.77 -22.96
C PHE A 703 -23.79 4.80 -21.49
N VAL A 704 -23.11 5.61 -20.68
CA VAL A 704 -23.44 5.77 -19.27
C VAL A 704 -24.23 7.08 -19.09
N ASP A 705 -25.45 6.99 -18.58
CA ASP A 705 -26.23 8.16 -18.13
C ASP A 705 -26.99 7.79 -16.86
N CYS A 706 -26.28 7.95 -15.74
CA CYS A 706 -26.79 7.63 -14.41
C CYS A 706 -27.38 8.88 -13.74
N SER A 707 -28.39 8.68 -12.88
CA SER A 707 -29.05 9.77 -12.13
C SER A 707 -28.15 10.49 -11.13
N CYS A 708 -27.00 9.90 -10.77
CA CYS A 708 -25.98 10.57 -9.96
C CYS A 708 -25.13 11.58 -10.76
N GLY A 709 -25.29 11.65 -12.07
CA GLY A 709 -24.53 12.53 -12.97
C GLY A 709 -23.32 11.88 -13.63
N ALA A 710 -23.03 10.59 -13.35
CA ALA A 710 -21.98 9.86 -14.07
C ALA A 710 -22.30 9.75 -15.58
N ARG A 711 -21.26 9.90 -16.41
CA ARG A 711 -21.32 9.90 -17.89
C ARG A 711 -20.38 8.89 -18.53
N ASP A 712 -19.68 8.13 -17.70
CA ASP A 712 -18.59 7.24 -18.06
C ASP A 712 -18.38 6.26 -16.90
N ASP A 713 -17.69 5.15 -17.19
CA ASP A 713 -17.33 4.13 -16.22
C ASP A 713 -16.43 4.71 -15.13
N ASP A 714 -16.91 4.65 -13.88
CA ASP A 714 -16.19 5.08 -12.69
C ASP A 714 -15.80 3.89 -11.80
N GLY A 715 -15.78 2.67 -12.35
CA GLY A 715 -15.39 1.44 -11.65
C GLY A 715 -16.45 0.88 -10.70
N GLU A 716 -17.62 1.53 -10.63
CA GLU A 716 -18.73 1.06 -9.79
C GLU A 716 -19.60 0.03 -10.52
N ARG A 717 -20.31 -0.78 -9.74
CA ARG A 717 -21.20 -1.79 -10.32
C ARG A 717 -22.33 -1.15 -11.13
N MET A 718 -22.43 -1.53 -12.41
CA MET A 718 -23.42 -1.01 -13.35
C MET A 718 -24.38 -2.10 -13.86
N VAL A 719 -25.51 -1.64 -14.41
CA VAL A 719 -26.53 -2.43 -15.11
C VAL A 719 -26.97 -1.67 -16.37
N SER A 720 -27.12 -2.37 -17.49
CA SER A 720 -27.69 -1.85 -18.73
C SER A 720 -29.21 -1.93 -18.72
N CYS A 721 -29.89 -0.88 -19.19
CA CYS A 721 -31.33 -0.92 -19.41
C CYS A 721 -31.69 -1.77 -20.64
N ASP A 722 -32.59 -2.75 -20.51
CA ASP A 722 -32.97 -3.62 -21.63
C ASP A 722 -33.82 -2.92 -22.72
N LYS A 723 -34.28 -1.68 -22.49
CA LYS A 723 -35.04 -0.89 -23.47
C LYS A 723 -34.18 0.11 -24.22
N CYS A 724 -33.26 0.80 -23.55
CA CYS A 724 -32.48 1.89 -24.14
C CYS A 724 -30.96 1.66 -24.14
N ASP A 725 -30.50 0.50 -23.66
CA ASP A 725 -29.09 0.09 -23.55
C ASP A 725 -28.18 1.04 -22.73
N VAL A 726 -28.75 2.06 -22.10
CA VAL A 726 -28.05 3.00 -21.23
C VAL A 726 -27.64 2.30 -19.93
N TRP A 727 -26.37 2.45 -19.58
CA TRP A 727 -25.78 1.93 -18.36
C TRP A 727 -25.97 2.89 -17.19
N GLN A 728 -26.35 2.33 -16.05
CA GLN A 728 -26.56 3.06 -14.80
C GLN A 728 -26.00 2.27 -13.62
N HIS A 729 -25.63 2.96 -12.54
CA HIS A 729 -25.20 2.27 -11.34
C HIS A 729 -26.33 1.45 -10.72
N THR A 730 -26.02 0.22 -10.29
CA THR A 730 -26.98 -0.62 -9.57
C THR A 730 -27.45 0.08 -8.29
N ARG A 731 -26.53 0.70 -7.56
CA ARG A 731 -26.81 1.42 -6.31
C ARG A 731 -27.73 2.63 -6.50
N CYS A 732 -27.59 3.37 -7.61
CA CYS A 732 -28.48 4.48 -7.96
C CYS A 732 -29.90 4.01 -8.31
N ASN A 733 -30.03 2.74 -8.70
CA ASN A 733 -31.29 2.05 -8.95
C ASN A 733 -31.75 1.17 -7.79
N ARG A 734 -31.19 1.37 -6.58
CA ARG A 734 -31.53 0.65 -5.33
C ARG A 734 -31.27 -0.86 -5.37
N ILE A 735 -30.43 -1.33 -6.27
CA ILE A 735 -29.95 -2.72 -6.31
C ILE A 735 -28.67 -2.79 -5.48
N GLY A 736 -28.72 -3.51 -4.37
CA GLY A 736 -27.59 -3.63 -3.44
C GLY A 736 -26.39 -4.36 -4.04
N ASP A 737 -25.19 -4.12 -3.50
CA ASP A 737 -23.95 -4.74 -4.01
C ASP A 737 -23.95 -6.28 -3.92
N ARG A 738 -24.69 -6.84 -2.96
CA ARG A 738 -24.88 -8.28 -2.76
C ARG A 738 -26.14 -8.83 -3.44
N GLU A 739 -26.95 -7.96 -4.03
CA GLU A 739 -28.20 -8.32 -4.67
C GLU A 739 -27.95 -8.67 -6.13
N HIS A 740 -28.60 -9.74 -6.61
CA HIS A 740 -28.53 -10.12 -8.00
C HIS A 740 -29.23 -9.07 -8.87
N VAL A 741 -28.64 -8.72 -10.02
CA VAL A 741 -29.32 -7.83 -10.97
C VAL A 741 -30.53 -8.57 -11.53
N PRO A 742 -31.75 -7.99 -11.53
CA PRO A 742 -32.91 -8.64 -12.14
C PRO A 742 -32.63 -9.09 -13.57
N SER A 743 -33.23 -10.21 -14.01
CA SER A 743 -33.06 -10.71 -15.39
C SER A 743 -33.58 -9.75 -16.45
N THR A 744 -34.47 -8.84 -16.05
CA THR A 744 -34.95 -7.73 -16.87
C THR A 744 -34.89 -6.46 -16.04
N PHE A 745 -34.16 -5.46 -16.51
CA PHE A 745 -33.97 -4.17 -15.88
C PHE A 745 -34.36 -3.03 -16.83
N LEU A 746 -35.32 -2.22 -16.38
CA LEU A 746 -35.67 -0.95 -17.01
C LEU A 746 -35.19 0.22 -16.13
N CYS A 747 -34.54 1.21 -16.74
CA CYS A 747 -34.16 2.45 -16.06
C CYS A 747 -35.39 3.28 -15.70
N SER A 748 -35.24 4.25 -14.79
CA SER A 748 -36.35 5.08 -14.32
C SER A 748 -37.10 5.81 -15.46
N ARG A 749 -36.37 6.27 -16.48
CA ARG A 749 -36.96 6.91 -17.68
C ARG A 749 -37.81 5.92 -18.47
N CYS A 750 -37.25 4.75 -18.78
CA CYS A 750 -37.93 3.70 -19.54
C CYS A 750 -39.16 3.13 -18.80
N ARG A 751 -39.12 3.08 -17.45
CA ARG A 751 -40.28 2.70 -16.63
C ARG A 751 -41.39 3.74 -16.70
N ALA A 752 -41.05 5.03 -16.56
CA ALA A 752 -42.02 6.12 -16.61
C ALA A 752 -42.72 6.21 -17.98
N GLU A 753 -42.02 5.88 -19.07
CA GLU A 753 -42.60 5.80 -20.42
C GLU A 753 -43.45 4.54 -20.66
N ALA A 754 -43.31 3.51 -19.82
CA ALA A 754 -44.03 2.25 -19.95
C ALA A 754 -45.33 2.23 -19.14
N GLU A 755 -45.51 3.15 -18.20
CA GLU A 755 -46.79 3.35 -17.53
C GLU A 755 -47.68 4.23 -18.42
N PRO A 756 -48.86 3.73 -18.87
CA PRO A 756 -49.78 4.58 -19.61
C PRO A 756 -50.18 5.75 -18.73
N ALA A 757 -50.16 6.97 -19.29
CA ALA A 757 -50.82 8.09 -18.66
C ALA A 757 -52.27 7.65 -18.41
N GLU A 758 -52.67 7.53 -17.14
CA GLU A 758 -54.09 7.49 -16.84
C GLU A 758 -54.65 8.83 -17.32
N ASP A 759 -55.26 8.80 -18.50
CA ASP A 759 -56.09 9.85 -19.00
C ASP A 759 -57.16 10.11 -17.95
N GLY A 760 -56.95 11.18 -17.19
CA GLY A 760 -57.97 11.82 -16.38
C GLY A 760 -59.08 12.33 -17.30
N PHE A 761 -59.96 11.43 -17.72
CA PHE A 761 -61.30 11.73 -18.23
C PHE A 761 -62.30 11.07 -17.28
N GLY A 762 -62.83 11.89 -16.38
CA GLY A 762 -63.83 11.47 -15.42
C GLY A 762 -65.20 11.20 -16.03
N TRP A 763 -66.06 10.57 -15.24
CA TRP A 763 -67.51 10.72 -15.31
C TRP A 763 -68.07 10.73 -13.88
N ALA A 764 -68.79 11.83 -13.59
CA ALA A 764 -69.82 12.05 -12.56
C ALA A 764 -69.51 11.71 -11.08
#